data_AF-A0A401SNX7-F1
#
_entry.id   AF-A0A401SNX7-F1
#
_cell.length_a   1.000
_cell.length_b   1.000
_cell.length_c   1.000
_cell.angle_alpha   90.00
_cell.angle_beta   90.00
_cell.angle_gamma   90.00
#
_symmetry.space_group_name_H-M   'P 1'
#
loop_
_entity.id
_entity.type
_entity.pdbx_description
1 polymer ?
#
loop_
_entity_poly.entity_id
_entity_poly.type
_entity_poly.pdbx_seq_one_letter_code
_entity_poly.pdbx_strand_id
1 'polypeptide(L)'
;MARLCEGFTLCGLSRAAAVRGVEPAGPDRVVVTREDRTVTVYKVLRIWNDEDVNLEKTFKATLESKIYQIHTLPDIEPLVIFERGSVRQLDALLSAPQQDLESVLSKDEVIRWSDILLEAGSPVVVFVTEQSGMYHLYAEKVNHNVRHKFKLDSEENGCPLSFVLSNKQESIILLCLYSNGCIYKMPLSLNNSNGQEQVLPQSLLLQLPNCEKSFDHAAVLILDETHIAVLGAPHLHQCAITDSLSIWNTKFQTLQGWKEFPDGSCGQLWCCYGKLFVPHGKVLTVIPFTCKTSSLAAVLGKLKQPDAAVKAISNVVSWNTLLHNEQSAELEQTFSLTPAEPKRMRNLRNRKSKVASPPSQLISLEQFLSVIQTNTKEEIDERLKILLRNLKASNAQLIIAQIATILVSRCKTQVKFYPQKALMNILKTQMLSYSLCPDLMGVALQEADYSLLQFCLQHFPDIPEAVTCACLKLFLSANDSDLENIPVDLGCVASYIELDQNPSKAEEKMVIVENGFGPLLEEDSCDGKQTHDPLQTNVKPICPVGLKRAALLNEILLSRYSESFLLPLLKDLSVPQVMLFLQYIQYLYAKHCETVNIKLPGTRIPTVNQVLDWISLLLDAHFTMLVMATEAHELITHLHKFIRSQVRFYSQLSKIEGSLQNLHLLKSQKNDGLYSIEVIEIF
;
A
#
# COMPACT_ATOMS: atom_id res chain seq x y z
N MET A 1 -31.69 -30.63 1.57
CA MET A 1 -30.60 -30.73 0.57
C MET A 1 -31.21 -31.27 -0.71
N ALA A 2 -31.62 -30.40 -1.63
CA ALA A 2 -32.16 -30.82 -2.94
C ALA A 2 -30.98 -31.14 -3.87
N ARG A 3 -31.03 -32.30 -4.53
CA ARG A 3 -30.06 -32.69 -5.57
C ARG A 3 -30.19 -31.72 -6.75
N LEU A 4 -29.18 -30.90 -6.98
CA LEU A 4 -28.99 -30.23 -8.26
C LEU A 4 -28.21 -31.21 -9.15
N CYS A 5 -28.92 -31.85 -10.06
CA CYS A 5 -28.33 -32.63 -11.15
C CYS A 5 -28.11 -31.73 -12.38
N GLU A 6 -27.46 -32.24 -13.41
CA GLU A 6 -27.32 -31.56 -14.71
C GLU A 6 -28.69 -31.18 -15.28
N GLY A 7 -28.79 -29.95 -15.80
CA GLY A 7 -30.02 -29.41 -16.38
C GLY A 7 -30.91 -28.72 -15.36
N PHE A 8 -30.50 -27.56 -14.86
CA PHE A 8 -31.39 -26.61 -14.17
C PHE A 8 -31.22 -25.23 -14.84
N THR A 9 -32.30 -24.46 -14.90
CA THR A 9 -32.29 -23.09 -15.41
C THR A 9 -32.53 -22.13 -14.24
N LEU A 10 -31.72 -21.08 -14.16
CA LEU A 10 -31.92 -19.97 -13.22
C LEU A 10 -32.94 -18.99 -13.80
N CYS A 11 -34.04 -18.76 -13.09
CA CYS A 11 -35.11 -17.86 -13.52
C CYS A 11 -35.06 -16.58 -12.67
N GLY A 12 -34.76 -15.45 -13.32
CA GLY A 12 -34.70 -14.12 -12.72
C GLY A 12 -35.56 -13.13 -13.48
N LEU A 13 -36.08 -12.12 -12.77
CA LEU A 13 -36.73 -10.96 -13.37
C LEU A 13 -35.64 -10.07 -13.98
N SER A 14 -35.50 -9.98 -15.30
CA SER A 14 -34.52 -9.10 -15.99
C SER A 14 -33.05 -9.27 -15.52
N ARG A 15 -32.07 -8.65 -16.20
CA ARG A 15 -30.68 -8.58 -15.70
C ARG A 15 -30.56 -7.72 -14.42
N ALA A 16 -31.60 -6.95 -14.09
CA ALA A 16 -31.62 -5.97 -13.01
C ALA A 16 -32.52 -6.33 -11.81
N ALA A 17 -33.32 -7.42 -11.86
CA ALA A 17 -34.21 -7.84 -10.76
C ALA A 17 -33.80 -9.21 -10.15
N ALA A 18 -34.13 -9.42 -8.86
CA ALA A 18 -33.63 -10.51 -8.01
C ALA A 18 -34.01 -11.90 -8.57
N VAL A 19 -33.07 -12.86 -8.48
CA VAL A 19 -33.34 -14.26 -8.80
C VAL A 19 -34.40 -14.78 -7.83
N ARG A 20 -35.55 -15.22 -8.37
CA ARG A 20 -36.67 -15.74 -7.56
C ARG A 20 -36.78 -17.27 -7.57
N GLY A 21 -36.07 -17.99 -8.46
CA GLY A 21 -36.11 -19.46 -8.45
C GLY A 21 -35.05 -20.18 -9.32
N VAL A 22 -34.87 -21.47 -9.04
CA VAL A 22 -34.04 -22.43 -9.81
C VAL A 22 -34.93 -23.61 -10.17
N GLU A 23 -35.13 -23.87 -11.46
CA GLU A 23 -36.04 -24.92 -11.96
C GLU A 23 -35.25 -26.03 -12.68
N PRO A 24 -35.61 -27.32 -12.54
CA PRO A 24 -35.06 -28.38 -13.39
C PRO A 24 -35.37 -28.09 -14.87
N ALA A 25 -34.41 -28.32 -15.75
CA ALA A 25 -34.54 -28.27 -17.20
C ALA A 25 -35.37 -29.49 -17.66
N GLY A 26 -36.66 -29.45 -17.36
CA GLY A 26 -37.68 -30.20 -18.07
C GLY A 26 -38.03 -29.50 -19.39
N PRO A 27 -38.98 -30.03 -20.16
CA PRO A 27 -39.47 -29.36 -21.35
C PRO A 27 -40.36 -28.14 -21.01
N ASP A 28 -40.69 -27.96 -19.73
CA ASP A 28 -41.37 -26.78 -19.18
C ASP A 28 -40.30 -25.72 -18.82
N ARG A 29 -40.45 -24.50 -19.34
CA ARG A 29 -39.55 -23.37 -19.04
C ARG A 29 -40.33 -22.27 -18.33
N VAL A 30 -40.00 -21.92 -17.08
CA VAL A 30 -40.63 -20.78 -16.38
C VAL A 30 -39.86 -19.48 -16.61
N VAL A 31 -40.56 -18.41 -16.99
CA VAL A 31 -40.03 -17.05 -17.15
C VAL A 31 -40.92 -16.06 -16.41
N VAL A 32 -40.32 -15.14 -15.67
CA VAL A 32 -41.05 -14.07 -14.98
C VAL A 32 -41.01 -12.81 -15.83
N THR A 33 -42.18 -12.30 -16.23
CA THR A 33 -42.29 -11.21 -17.23
C THR A 33 -42.44 -9.83 -16.60
N ARG A 34 -43.07 -9.73 -15.42
CA ARG A 34 -43.19 -8.52 -14.59
C ARG A 34 -43.16 -8.92 -13.11
N GLU A 35 -42.90 -7.97 -12.21
CA GLU A 35 -42.74 -8.24 -10.76
C GLU A 35 -43.91 -9.03 -10.14
N ASP A 36 -45.07 -8.99 -10.79
CA ASP A 36 -46.35 -9.59 -10.43
C ASP A 36 -46.83 -10.74 -11.35
N ARG A 37 -46.13 -11.03 -12.47
CA ARG A 37 -46.59 -11.97 -13.52
C ARG A 37 -45.52 -12.99 -13.88
N THR A 38 -45.87 -14.25 -13.67
CA THR A 38 -45.02 -15.41 -13.94
C THR A 38 -45.66 -16.25 -15.06
N VAL A 39 -44.81 -16.79 -15.94
CA VAL A 39 -45.23 -17.51 -17.15
C VAL A 39 -44.49 -18.84 -17.23
N THR A 40 -45.20 -19.95 -17.39
CA THR A 40 -44.63 -21.28 -17.65
C THR A 40 -44.90 -21.59 -19.11
N VAL A 41 -43.86 -22.01 -19.80
CA VAL A 41 -43.87 -22.19 -21.24
C VAL A 41 -43.72 -23.67 -21.58
N TYR A 42 -44.75 -24.18 -22.26
CA TYR A 42 -44.72 -25.38 -23.08
C TYR A 42 -45.40 -25.04 -24.43
N LYS A 43 -45.79 -26.02 -25.25
CA LYS A 43 -46.83 -25.84 -26.29
C LYS A 43 -48.09 -25.12 -25.75
N VAL A 44 -48.30 -25.16 -24.43
CA VAL A 44 -49.31 -24.37 -23.71
C VAL A 44 -48.60 -23.30 -22.87
N LEU A 45 -48.91 -22.02 -23.13
CA LEU A 45 -48.54 -20.90 -22.27
C LEU A 45 -49.48 -20.85 -21.07
N ARG A 46 -48.91 -20.81 -19.85
CA ARG A 46 -49.66 -20.55 -18.62
C ARG A 46 -49.26 -19.19 -18.07
N ILE A 47 -50.23 -18.34 -17.74
CA ILE A 47 -50.01 -16.99 -17.21
C ILE A 47 -50.75 -16.87 -15.89
N TRP A 48 -50.04 -16.44 -14.86
CA TRP A 48 -50.61 -16.24 -13.53
C TRP A 48 -49.97 -15.05 -12.81
N ASN A 49 -50.68 -14.55 -11.80
CA ASN A 49 -50.24 -13.47 -10.93
C ASN A 49 -49.67 -14.03 -9.61
N ASP A 50 -48.98 -13.18 -8.85
CA ASP A 50 -48.39 -13.55 -7.55
C ASP A 50 -49.42 -14.06 -6.51
N GLU A 51 -50.69 -13.69 -6.66
CA GLU A 51 -51.79 -14.12 -5.77
C GLU A 51 -52.40 -15.50 -6.14
N ASP A 52 -52.02 -16.07 -7.29
CA ASP A 52 -52.59 -17.31 -7.80
C ASP A 52 -51.91 -18.54 -7.17
N VAL A 53 -52.57 -19.15 -6.18
CA VAL A 53 -52.03 -20.30 -5.43
C VAL A 53 -52.09 -21.62 -6.22
N ASN A 54 -52.90 -21.71 -7.28
CA ASN A 54 -53.10 -22.95 -8.05
C ASN A 54 -52.87 -22.76 -9.56
N LEU A 55 -51.70 -23.21 -10.02
CA LEU A 55 -51.24 -23.16 -11.42
C LEU A 55 -52.10 -23.95 -12.43
N GLU A 56 -53.01 -24.81 -11.96
CA GLU A 56 -53.91 -25.55 -12.87
C GLU A 56 -55.13 -24.73 -13.29
N LYS A 57 -55.51 -23.72 -12.50
CA LYS A 57 -56.68 -22.86 -12.75
C LYS A 57 -56.34 -21.55 -13.46
N THR A 58 -55.07 -21.33 -13.74
CA THR A 58 -54.56 -20.10 -14.35
C THR A 58 -54.85 -20.06 -15.85
N PHE A 59 -54.69 -18.90 -16.47
CA PHE A 59 -54.97 -18.71 -17.89
C PHE A 59 -54.05 -19.60 -18.74
N LYS A 60 -54.62 -20.36 -19.69
CA LYS A 60 -53.91 -21.28 -20.58
C LYS A 60 -54.17 -20.94 -22.04
N ALA A 61 -53.11 -20.73 -22.82
CA ALA A 61 -53.18 -20.56 -24.27
C ALA A 61 -52.36 -21.66 -24.96
N THR A 62 -53.02 -22.49 -25.78
CA THR A 62 -52.34 -23.52 -26.57
C THR A 62 -51.89 -22.93 -27.89
N LEU A 63 -50.59 -23.02 -28.15
CA LEU A 63 -49.96 -22.50 -29.37
C LEU A 63 -49.87 -23.57 -30.44
N GLU A 64 -49.86 -23.12 -31.70
CA GLU A 64 -49.68 -23.98 -32.86
C GLU A 64 -48.26 -24.57 -32.93
N SER A 65 -47.25 -23.71 -32.73
CA SER A 65 -45.82 -24.08 -32.79
C SER A 65 -45.15 -24.07 -31.43
N LYS A 66 -44.03 -24.81 -31.32
CA LYS A 66 -43.21 -24.87 -30.10
C LYS A 66 -42.36 -23.61 -29.94
N ILE A 67 -42.33 -23.09 -28.71
CA ILE A 67 -41.52 -21.95 -28.32
C ILE A 67 -40.09 -22.42 -28.05
N TYR A 68 -39.12 -21.69 -28.58
CA TYR A 68 -37.73 -21.80 -28.18
C TYR A 68 -37.48 -21.05 -26.86
N GLN A 69 -37.68 -19.73 -26.85
CA GLN A 69 -37.39 -18.91 -25.66
C GLN A 69 -38.27 -17.65 -25.61
N ILE A 70 -38.57 -17.18 -24.39
CA ILE A 70 -39.19 -15.88 -24.16
C ILE A 70 -38.14 -14.92 -23.60
N HIS A 71 -38.04 -13.75 -24.20
CA HIS A 71 -37.13 -12.68 -23.83
C HIS A 71 -37.89 -11.51 -23.21
N THR A 72 -37.32 -10.93 -22.16
CA THR A 72 -37.92 -9.82 -21.42
C THR A 72 -36.92 -8.69 -21.27
N LEU A 73 -37.34 -7.46 -21.59
CA LEU A 73 -36.60 -6.23 -21.34
C LEU A 73 -37.42 -5.31 -20.42
N PRO A 74 -36.77 -4.42 -19.63
CA PRO A 74 -37.48 -3.42 -18.84
C PRO A 74 -38.38 -2.56 -19.73
N ASP A 75 -39.60 -2.31 -19.28
CA ASP A 75 -40.57 -1.41 -19.92
C ASP A 75 -40.99 -1.78 -21.36
N ILE A 76 -40.67 -2.99 -21.81
CA ILE A 76 -40.97 -3.50 -23.16
C ILE A 76 -41.75 -4.81 -23.04
N GLU A 77 -42.68 -5.00 -23.96
CA GLU A 77 -43.46 -6.23 -24.05
C GLU A 77 -42.57 -7.46 -24.31
N PRO A 78 -42.79 -8.58 -23.61
CA PRO A 78 -42.01 -9.80 -23.83
C PRO A 78 -42.09 -10.29 -25.27
N LEU A 79 -40.95 -10.76 -25.79
CA LEU A 79 -40.83 -11.32 -27.13
C LEU A 79 -40.65 -12.83 -27.07
N VAL A 80 -41.41 -13.54 -27.89
CA VAL A 80 -41.43 -14.99 -27.99
C VAL A 80 -40.72 -15.41 -29.28
N ILE A 81 -39.67 -16.22 -29.15
CA ILE A 81 -38.97 -16.86 -30.27
C ILE A 81 -39.46 -18.30 -30.39
N PHE A 82 -39.88 -18.72 -31.58
CA PHE A 82 -40.27 -20.10 -31.86
C PHE A 82 -39.08 -20.94 -32.36
N GLU A 83 -39.17 -22.27 -32.24
CA GLU A 83 -38.12 -23.19 -32.72
C GLU A 83 -37.79 -23.02 -34.21
N ARG A 84 -38.73 -22.50 -35.01
CA ARG A 84 -38.53 -22.20 -36.44
C ARG A 84 -38.09 -20.77 -36.74
N GLY A 85 -37.62 -20.03 -35.72
CA GLY A 85 -37.01 -18.71 -35.85
C GLY A 85 -37.96 -17.53 -36.01
N SER A 86 -39.28 -17.73 -35.98
CA SER A 86 -40.24 -16.61 -35.95
C SER A 86 -40.23 -15.92 -34.59
N VAL A 87 -40.37 -14.60 -34.60
CA VAL A 87 -40.42 -13.74 -33.40
C VAL A 87 -41.78 -13.06 -33.34
N ARG A 88 -42.42 -13.08 -32.16
CA ARG A 88 -43.71 -12.42 -31.92
C ARG A 88 -43.76 -11.75 -30.54
N GLN A 89 -44.52 -10.67 -30.47
CA GLN A 89 -44.93 -10.03 -29.21
C GLN A 89 -45.92 -10.92 -28.45
N LEU A 90 -45.81 -10.95 -27.12
CA LEU A 90 -46.61 -11.84 -26.27
C LEU A 90 -48.10 -11.51 -26.29
N ASP A 91 -48.51 -10.26 -26.15
CA ASP A 91 -49.91 -9.81 -26.17
C ASP A 91 -50.54 -10.07 -27.55
N ALA A 92 -49.79 -9.82 -28.63
CA ALA A 92 -50.21 -10.18 -29.98
C ALA A 92 -50.44 -11.69 -30.11
N LEU A 93 -49.55 -12.51 -29.56
CA LEU A 93 -49.67 -13.97 -29.53
C LEU A 93 -50.87 -14.45 -28.68
N LEU A 94 -51.15 -13.79 -27.56
CA LEU A 94 -52.27 -14.14 -26.69
C LEU A 94 -53.62 -13.75 -27.30
N SER A 95 -53.65 -12.69 -28.11
CA SER A 95 -54.85 -12.30 -28.86
C SER A 95 -55.23 -13.31 -29.95
N ALA A 96 -54.24 -13.99 -30.55
CA ALA A 96 -54.44 -15.01 -31.58
C ALA A 96 -53.46 -16.21 -31.40
N PRO A 97 -53.76 -17.16 -30.50
CA PRO A 97 -52.86 -18.27 -30.16
C PRO A 97 -52.62 -19.29 -31.30
N GLN A 98 -53.57 -19.40 -32.23
CA GLN A 98 -53.52 -20.29 -33.40
C GLN A 98 -53.19 -19.55 -34.70
N GLN A 99 -52.40 -18.48 -34.61
CA GLN A 99 -51.91 -17.76 -35.78
C GLN A 99 -50.87 -18.58 -36.56
N ASP A 100 -50.97 -18.55 -37.89
CA ASP A 100 -49.95 -19.14 -38.77
C ASP A 100 -48.60 -18.43 -38.56
N LEU A 101 -47.55 -19.19 -38.30
CA LEU A 101 -46.20 -18.68 -38.08
C LEU A 101 -45.30 -18.95 -39.28
N GLU A 102 -44.53 -17.94 -39.67
CA GLU A 102 -43.50 -18.08 -40.70
C GLU A 102 -42.42 -19.06 -40.24
N SER A 103 -42.06 -20.01 -41.10
CA SER A 103 -40.89 -20.88 -40.91
C SER A 103 -39.67 -20.21 -41.52
N VAL A 104 -38.90 -19.51 -40.69
CA VAL A 104 -37.68 -18.81 -41.10
C VAL A 104 -36.54 -19.79 -41.32
N LEU A 105 -36.47 -20.80 -40.47
CA LEU A 105 -35.39 -21.80 -40.46
C LEU A 105 -35.77 -23.04 -41.26
N SER A 106 -34.75 -23.67 -41.85
CA SER A 106 -34.91 -24.99 -42.47
C SER A 106 -35.17 -26.07 -41.42
N LYS A 107 -35.68 -27.24 -41.81
CA LYS A 107 -36.03 -28.32 -40.86
C LYS A 107 -34.81 -28.87 -40.10
N ASP A 108 -33.61 -28.74 -40.69
CA ASP A 108 -32.37 -29.27 -40.15
C ASP A 108 -31.53 -28.20 -39.41
N GLU A 109 -32.03 -26.96 -39.34
CA GLU A 109 -31.37 -25.84 -38.70
C GLU A 109 -31.91 -25.62 -37.28
N VAL A 110 -31.03 -25.66 -36.29
CA VAL A 110 -31.41 -25.63 -34.86
C VAL A 110 -30.86 -24.39 -34.18
N ILE A 111 -31.70 -23.67 -33.43
CA ILE A 111 -31.28 -22.53 -32.61
C ILE A 111 -30.43 -23.02 -31.42
N ARG A 112 -29.20 -22.50 -31.29
CA ARG A 112 -28.26 -22.84 -30.21
C ARG A 112 -28.20 -21.78 -29.11
N TRP A 113 -28.42 -20.52 -29.45
CA TRP A 113 -28.36 -19.41 -28.50
C TRP A 113 -29.26 -18.27 -28.95
N SER A 114 -29.82 -17.51 -28.01
CA SER A 114 -30.55 -16.28 -28.29
C SER A 114 -30.45 -15.27 -27.15
N ASP A 115 -30.44 -13.98 -27.48
CA ASP A 115 -30.46 -12.86 -26.54
C ASP A 115 -31.17 -11.66 -27.17
N ILE A 116 -31.52 -10.68 -26.34
CA ILE A 116 -32.27 -9.48 -26.73
C ILE A 116 -31.55 -8.21 -26.26
N LEU A 117 -31.64 -7.14 -27.04
CA LEU A 117 -31.17 -5.81 -26.63
C LEU A 117 -32.02 -4.69 -27.22
N LEU A 118 -31.73 -3.47 -26.76
CA LEU A 118 -32.26 -2.24 -27.33
C LEU A 118 -31.25 -1.57 -28.24
N GLU A 119 -31.67 -1.26 -29.46
CA GLU A 119 -30.93 -0.45 -30.43
C GLU A 119 -31.80 0.74 -30.86
N ALA A 120 -31.34 1.96 -30.60
CA ALA A 120 -32.09 3.21 -30.88
C ALA A 120 -33.56 3.15 -30.38
N GLY A 121 -33.79 2.56 -29.21
CA GLY A 121 -35.12 2.42 -28.59
C GLY A 121 -36.02 1.31 -29.13
N SER A 122 -35.57 0.53 -30.13
CA SER A 122 -36.32 -0.63 -30.65
C SER A 122 -35.68 -1.95 -30.19
N PRO A 123 -36.48 -2.98 -29.82
CA PRO A 123 -35.95 -4.28 -29.44
C PRO A 123 -35.41 -5.02 -30.67
N VAL A 124 -34.18 -5.50 -30.56
CA VAL A 124 -33.53 -6.37 -31.54
C VAL A 124 -33.31 -7.72 -30.89
N VAL A 125 -33.84 -8.76 -31.55
CA VAL A 125 -33.65 -10.15 -31.16
C VAL A 125 -32.51 -10.72 -31.97
N VAL A 126 -31.53 -11.32 -31.29
CA VAL A 126 -30.37 -11.93 -31.92
C VAL A 126 -30.32 -13.40 -31.52
N PHE A 127 -30.18 -14.29 -32.50
CA PHE A 127 -30.06 -15.72 -32.23
C PHE A 127 -29.09 -16.38 -33.19
N VAL A 128 -28.40 -17.43 -32.70
CA VAL A 128 -27.45 -18.22 -33.46
C VAL A 128 -28.07 -19.58 -33.74
N THR A 129 -27.95 -20.04 -34.99
CA THR A 129 -28.35 -21.36 -35.43
C THR A 129 -27.16 -22.19 -35.87
N GLU A 130 -27.34 -23.50 -35.85
CA GLU A 130 -26.41 -24.47 -36.40
C GLU A 130 -27.10 -25.31 -37.47
N GLN A 131 -26.47 -25.44 -38.63
CA GLN A 131 -26.90 -26.31 -39.71
C GLN A 131 -25.69 -27.06 -40.27
N SER A 132 -25.67 -28.39 -40.13
CA SER A 132 -24.58 -29.25 -40.63
C SER A 132 -23.17 -28.81 -40.19
N GLY A 133 -23.03 -28.30 -38.96
CA GLY A 133 -21.77 -27.78 -38.40
C GLY A 133 -21.44 -26.33 -38.76
N MET A 134 -22.24 -25.67 -39.59
CA MET A 134 -22.10 -24.25 -39.92
C MET A 134 -23.00 -23.40 -39.04
N TYR A 135 -22.43 -22.32 -38.50
CA TYR A 135 -23.14 -21.40 -37.61
C TYR A 135 -23.61 -20.15 -38.36
N HIS A 136 -24.88 -19.79 -38.18
CA HIS A 136 -25.45 -18.56 -38.72
C HIS A 136 -26.00 -17.69 -37.59
N LEU A 137 -25.84 -16.38 -37.72
CA LEU A 137 -26.39 -15.40 -36.80
C LEU A 137 -27.54 -14.68 -37.48
N TYR A 138 -28.69 -14.63 -36.82
CA TYR A 138 -29.85 -13.86 -37.23
C TYR A 138 -30.06 -12.71 -36.28
N ALA A 139 -30.32 -11.52 -36.82
CA ALA A 139 -30.71 -10.35 -36.07
C ALA A 139 -32.00 -9.78 -36.66
N GLU A 140 -33.05 -9.70 -35.84
CA GLU A 140 -34.38 -9.27 -36.24
C GLU A 140 -34.83 -8.06 -35.41
N LYS A 141 -35.13 -6.96 -36.10
CA LYS A 141 -35.68 -5.75 -35.50
C LYS A 141 -37.20 -5.79 -35.56
N VAL A 142 -37.84 -6.05 -34.42
CA VAL A 142 -39.28 -6.38 -34.34
C VAL A 142 -40.18 -5.26 -34.86
N ASN A 143 -39.82 -3.99 -34.65
CA ASN A 143 -40.65 -2.86 -35.08
C ASN A 143 -40.63 -2.61 -36.60
N HIS A 144 -39.63 -3.13 -37.33
CA HIS A 144 -39.48 -2.88 -38.77
C HIS A 144 -39.51 -4.16 -39.62
N ASN A 145 -39.63 -5.34 -39.00
CA ASN A 145 -39.52 -6.65 -39.65
C ASN A 145 -38.27 -6.78 -40.54
N VAL A 146 -37.20 -6.06 -40.20
CA VAL A 146 -35.92 -6.16 -40.92
C VAL A 146 -35.11 -7.28 -40.27
N ARG A 147 -34.76 -8.28 -41.07
CA ARG A 147 -33.95 -9.43 -40.67
C ARG A 147 -32.63 -9.44 -41.42
N HIS A 148 -31.55 -9.60 -40.67
CA HIS A 148 -30.22 -9.80 -41.21
C HIS A 148 -29.75 -11.22 -40.90
N LYS A 149 -29.12 -11.86 -41.88
CA LYS A 149 -28.49 -13.17 -41.75
C LYS A 149 -27.00 -13.02 -41.99
N PHE A 150 -26.21 -13.50 -41.04
CA PHE A 150 -24.76 -13.48 -41.12
C PHE A 150 -24.18 -14.89 -41.01
N LYS A 151 -23.12 -15.16 -41.76
CA LYS A 151 -22.33 -16.39 -41.65
C LYS A 151 -21.20 -16.20 -40.64
N LEU A 152 -21.05 -17.13 -39.70
CA LEU A 152 -19.93 -17.18 -38.77
C LEU A 152 -18.85 -18.10 -39.39
N ASP A 153 -17.70 -17.55 -39.76
CA ASP A 153 -16.59 -18.37 -40.28
C ASP A 153 -16.13 -19.36 -39.20
N SER A 154 -16.19 -20.66 -39.53
CA SER A 154 -15.92 -21.78 -38.63
C SER A 154 -14.79 -22.69 -39.12
N GLU A 155 -14.24 -22.48 -40.31
CA GLU A 155 -13.38 -23.50 -40.95
C GLU A 155 -11.94 -23.56 -40.39
N GLU A 156 -11.39 -22.46 -39.85
CA GLU A 156 -10.01 -22.43 -39.30
C GLU A 156 -9.94 -22.21 -37.77
N ASN A 157 -11.03 -21.73 -37.15
CA ASN A 157 -11.02 -21.18 -35.78
C ASN A 157 -11.57 -22.10 -34.68
N GLY A 158 -11.92 -23.36 -35.01
CA GLY A 158 -12.61 -24.27 -34.09
C GLY A 158 -14.12 -24.03 -34.04
N CYS A 159 -14.81 -24.69 -33.10
CA CYS A 159 -16.27 -24.60 -32.96
C CYS A 159 -16.64 -23.51 -31.94
N PRO A 160 -17.64 -22.66 -32.19
CA PRO A 160 -18.13 -21.71 -31.21
C PRO A 160 -18.89 -22.43 -30.08
N LEU A 161 -18.59 -22.09 -28.83
CA LEU A 161 -19.13 -22.74 -27.62
C LEU A 161 -20.10 -21.86 -26.85
N SER A 162 -19.79 -20.57 -26.73
CA SER A 162 -20.59 -19.63 -25.94
C SER A 162 -20.64 -18.27 -26.60
N PHE A 163 -21.82 -17.66 -26.55
CA PHE A 163 -22.11 -16.36 -27.14
C PHE A 163 -22.60 -15.37 -26.08
N VAL A 164 -22.18 -14.12 -26.19
CA VAL A 164 -22.66 -13.03 -25.33
C VAL A 164 -22.88 -11.78 -26.15
N LEU A 165 -24.01 -11.13 -25.91
CA LEU A 165 -24.36 -9.87 -26.56
C LEU A 165 -24.03 -8.68 -25.65
N SER A 166 -23.43 -7.65 -26.23
CA SER A 166 -23.27 -6.34 -25.58
C SER A 166 -23.64 -5.21 -26.53
N ASN A 167 -24.10 -4.10 -25.96
CA ASN A 167 -24.28 -2.84 -26.66
C ASN A 167 -23.22 -1.85 -26.14
N LYS A 168 -22.31 -1.39 -27.01
CA LYS A 168 -21.31 -0.36 -26.68
C LYS A 168 -21.37 0.75 -27.73
N GLN A 169 -21.55 2.00 -27.28
CA GLN A 169 -21.48 3.19 -28.14
C GLN A 169 -22.38 3.08 -29.39
N GLU A 170 -23.64 2.67 -29.22
CA GLU A 170 -24.62 2.46 -30.31
C GLU A 170 -24.27 1.36 -31.32
N SER A 171 -23.24 0.55 -31.06
CA SER A 171 -22.91 -0.63 -31.84
C SER A 171 -23.20 -1.90 -31.05
N ILE A 172 -23.87 -2.84 -31.68
CA ILE A 172 -24.08 -4.17 -31.11
C ILE A 172 -22.83 -4.99 -31.34
N ILE A 173 -22.32 -5.61 -30.29
CA ILE A 173 -21.13 -6.43 -30.31
C ILE A 173 -21.47 -7.81 -29.77
N LEU A 174 -21.27 -8.83 -30.61
CA LEU A 174 -21.30 -10.23 -30.22
C LEU A 174 -19.89 -10.66 -29.81
N LEU A 175 -19.75 -11.22 -28.60
CA LEU A 175 -18.55 -11.93 -28.17
C LEU A 175 -18.80 -13.44 -28.31
N CYS A 176 -17.85 -14.14 -28.89
CA CYS A 176 -17.92 -15.58 -29.10
C CYS A 176 -16.66 -16.25 -28.55
N LEU A 177 -16.85 -17.25 -27.68
CA LEU A 177 -15.78 -18.13 -27.19
C LEU A 177 -15.74 -19.37 -28.08
N TYR A 178 -14.58 -19.66 -28.66
CA TYR A 178 -14.34 -20.83 -29.49
C TYR A 178 -13.63 -21.95 -28.72
N SER A 179 -13.73 -23.17 -29.24
CA SER A 179 -13.15 -24.37 -28.63
C SER A 179 -11.63 -24.35 -28.52
N ASN A 180 -10.94 -23.52 -29.32
CA ASN A 180 -9.50 -23.27 -29.22
C ASN A 180 -9.10 -22.28 -28.09
N GLY A 181 -10.07 -21.78 -27.32
CA GLY A 181 -9.83 -20.80 -26.26
C GLY A 181 -9.62 -19.36 -26.73
N CYS A 182 -9.89 -19.08 -28.01
CA CYS A 182 -9.94 -17.72 -28.52
C CYS A 182 -11.32 -17.11 -28.29
N ILE A 183 -11.33 -15.87 -27.81
CA ILE A 183 -12.53 -15.05 -27.68
C ILE A 183 -12.50 -14.02 -28.80
N TYR A 184 -13.46 -14.11 -29.71
CA TYR A 184 -13.60 -13.18 -30.82
C TYR A 184 -14.68 -12.15 -30.54
N LYS A 185 -14.44 -10.94 -31.03
CA LYS A 185 -15.36 -9.81 -31.04
C LYS A 185 -15.88 -9.59 -32.45
N MET A 186 -17.20 -9.54 -32.60
CA MET A 186 -17.91 -9.38 -33.87
C MET A 186 -18.89 -8.20 -33.78
N PRO A 187 -18.56 -7.03 -34.35
CA PRO A 187 -19.49 -5.90 -34.41
C PRO A 187 -20.57 -6.16 -35.47
N LEU A 188 -21.83 -5.92 -35.10
CA LEU A 188 -22.99 -6.08 -35.97
C LEU A 188 -23.40 -4.71 -36.53
N SER A 189 -23.60 -4.65 -37.85
CA SER A 189 -24.11 -3.46 -38.55
C SER A 189 -25.48 -3.76 -39.15
N LEU A 190 -26.54 -3.20 -38.56
CA LEU A 190 -27.95 -3.46 -38.95
C LEU A 190 -28.50 -2.45 -39.98
N ASN A 191 -27.64 -1.65 -40.61
CA ASN A 191 -28.06 -0.57 -41.52
C ASN A 191 -28.27 -0.99 -42.98
N ASN A 192 -27.77 -2.17 -43.39
CA ASN A 192 -27.77 -2.60 -44.80
C ASN A 192 -28.66 -3.84 -44.99
N SER A 193 -29.91 -3.64 -45.40
CA SER A 193 -30.89 -4.71 -45.66
C SER A 193 -30.86 -5.20 -47.11
N ASN A 194 -29.70 -5.65 -47.58
CA ASN A 194 -29.65 -6.46 -48.79
C ASN A 194 -29.74 -7.90 -48.29
N GLY A 195 -30.87 -8.60 -48.49
CA GLY A 195 -31.17 -9.94 -47.94
C GLY A 195 -30.24 -11.09 -48.37
N GLN A 196 -28.98 -10.79 -48.66
CA GLN A 196 -27.88 -11.72 -48.87
C GLN A 196 -27.15 -11.99 -47.55
N GLU A 197 -26.59 -13.19 -47.44
CA GLU A 197 -25.72 -13.58 -46.33
C GLU A 197 -24.46 -12.71 -46.31
N GLN A 198 -24.22 -12.04 -45.18
CA GLN A 198 -23.01 -11.24 -44.96
C GLN A 198 -22.03 -12.01 -44.06
N VAL A 199 -20.73 -11.92 -44.35
CA VAL A 199 -19.69 -12.44 -43.47
C VAL A 199 -19.39 -11.40 -42.39
N LEU A 200 -19.41 -11.81 -41.12
CA LEU A 200 -19.12 -10.92 -40.00
C LEU A 200 -17.61 -10.74 -39.81
N PRO A 201 -17.09 -9.50 -39.73
CA PRO A 201 -15.69 -9.29 -39.39
C PRO A 201 -15.44 -9.77 -37.96
N GLN A 202 -14.43 -10.63 -37.80
CA GLN A 202 -14.01 -11.18 -36.52
C GLN A 202 -12.68 -10.56 -36.10
N SER A 203 -12.60 -10.02 -34.88
CA SER A 203 -11.34 -9.55 -34.31
C SER A 203 -11.04 -10.32 -33.02
N LEU A 204 -9.84 -10.89 -32.88
CA LEU A 204 -9.41 -11.56 -31.65
C LEU A 204 -9.38 -10.57 -30.49
N LEU A 205 -10.12 -10.85 -29.41
CA LEU A 205 -10.16 -10.03 -28.20
C LEU A 205 -9.16 -10.51 -27.16
N LEU A 206 -9.17 -11.83 -26.90
CA LEU A 206 -8.36 -12.49 -25.89
C LEU A 206 -8.09 -13.93 -26.33
N GLN A 207 -6.86 -14.39 -26.12
CA GLN A 207 -6.52 -15.81 -26.22
C GLN A 207 -6.26 -16.32 -24.82
N LEU A 208 -6.99 -17.35 -24.40
CA LEU A 208 -6.81 -17.97 -23.09
C LEU A 208 -5.52 -18.81 -23.10
N PRO A 209 -4.69 -18.71 -22.04
CA PRO A 209 -3.43 -19.45 -21.99
C PRO A 209 -3.67 -20.97 -21.94
N ASN A 210 -2.77 -21.73 -22.58
CA ASN A 210 -2.62 -23.19 -22.45
C ASN A 210 -3.81 -24.09 -22.86
N CYS A 211 -4.55 -23.73 -23.92
CA CYS A 211 -5.59 -24.60 -24.49
C CYS A 211 -5.01 -25.61 -25.50
N GLU A 212 -4.33 -26.65 -25.03
CA GLU A 212 -3.85 -27.75 -25.90
C GLU A 212 -4.97 -28.73 -26.29
N LYS A 213 -6.06 -28.77 -25.51
CA LYS A 213 -7.27 -29.56 -25.79
C LYS A 213 -8.44 -28.63 -26.08
N SER A 214 -9.28 -29.01 -27.04
CA SER A 214 -10.53 -28.30 -27.33
C SER A 214 -11.43 -28.31 -26.11
N PHE A 215 -12.03 -27.17 -25.77
CA PHE A 215 -13.08 -27.10 -24.76
C PHE A 215 -14.33 -27.88 -25.20
N ASP A 216 -14.85 -28.74 -24.33
CA ASP A 216 -16.14 -29.40 -24.54
C ASP A 216 -17.29 -28.54 -24.02
N HIS A 217 -17.09 -27.91 -22.85
CA HIS A 217 -18.06 -27.06 -22.18
C HIS A 217 -17.38 -25.82 -21.62
N ALA A 218 -17.72 -24.64 -22.12
CA ALA A 218 -17.20 -23.37 -21.63
C ALA A 218 -18.23 -22.26 -21.79
N ALA A 219 -18.23 -21.29 -20.86
CA ALA A 219 -19.09 -20.12 -20.92
C ALA A 219 -18.29 -18.84 -20.77
N VAL A 220 -18.71 -17.80 -21.48
CA VAL A 220 -18.21 -16.44 -21.30
C VAL A 220 -19.36 -15.53 -20.85
N LEU A 221 -19.06 -14.53 -20.04
CA LEU A 221 -19.99 -13.49 -19.60
C LEU A 221 -19.30 -12.14 -19.52
N ILE A 222 -20.05 -11.08 -19.81
CA ILE A 222 -19.58 -9.69 -19.67
C ILE A 222 -19.96 -9.21 -18.27
N LEU A 223 -18.96 -8.75 -17.51
CA LEU A 223 -19.16 -8.25 -16.15
C LEU A 223 -19.36 -6.73 -16.12
N ASP A 224 -18.53 -6.02 -16.91
CA ASP A 224 -18.62 -4.59 -17.11
C ASP A 224 -18.05 -4.21 -18.50
N GLU A 225 -17.75 -2.93 -18.74
CA GLU A 225 -17.20 -2.46 -20.02
C GLU A 225 -15.84 -3.07 -20.40
N THR A 226 -15.08 -3.57 -19.42
CA THR A 226 -13.66 -3.92 -19.53
C THR A 226 -13.30 -5.26 -18.91
N HIS A 227 -14.25 -5.95 -18.28
CA HIS A 227 -14.04 -7.22 -17.62
C HIS A 227 -15.01 -8.27 -18.14
N ILE A 228 -14.46 -9.45 -18.38
CA ILE A 228 -15.21 -10.65 -18.76
C ILE A 228 -14.92 -11.77 -17.77
N ALA A 229 -15.90 -12.63 -17.54
CA ALA A 229 -15.75 -13.88 -16.83
C ALA A 229 -15.76 -15.04 -17.83
N VAL A 230 -14.87 -16.00 -17.65
CA VAL A 230 -14.76 -17.20 -18.48
C VAL A 230 -14.74 -18.42 -17.57
N LEU A 231 -15.64 -19.36 -17.82
CA LEU A 231 -15.75 -20.64 -17.11
C LEU A 231 -15.32 -21.77 -18.05
N GLY A 232 -14.48 -22.69 -17.56
CA GLY A 232 -14.04 -23.90 -18.25
C GLY A 232 -12.56 -23.91 -18.66
N ALA A 233 -11.87 -22.78 -18.57
CA ALA A 233 -10.44 -22.68 -18.92
C ALA A 233 -9.53 -23.17 -17.79
N PRO A 234 -8.75 -24.26 -17.95
CA PRO A 234 -7.81 -24.70 -16.93
C PRO A 234 -6.60 -23.76 -16.90
N HIS A 235 -6.27 -23.23 -15.72
CA HIS A 235 -5.15 -22.31 -15.55
C HIS A 235 -3.82 -23.03 -15.24
N LEU A 236 -3.84 -24.32 -14.85
CA LEU A 236 -2.66 -25.04 -14.35
C LEU A 236 -2.34 -26.30 -15.15
N HIS A 237 -1.05 -26.52 -15.38
CA HIS A 237 -0.47 -27.68 -16.11
C HIS A 237 -0.63 -29.04 -15.39
N GLN A 238 -1.30 -29.10 -14.24
CA GLN A 238 -1.51 -30.36 -13.53
C GLN A 238 -2.74 -31.07 -14.06
N CYS A 239 -2.46 -32.18 -14.73
CA CYS A 239 -3.41 -33.08 -15.36
C CYS A 239 -4.34 -33.72 -14.32
N ALA A 240 -5.58 -33.23 -14.21
CA ALA A 240 -6.81 -33.95 -13.85
C ALA A 240 -7.99 -32.96 -13.88
N ILE A 241 -8.36 -32.52 -15.09
CA ILE A 241 -9.46 -31.60 -15.47
C ILE A 241 -10.28 -31.06 -14.27
N THR A 242 -9.89 -29.88 -13.79
CA THR A 242 -10.70 -29.04 -12.93
C THR A 242 -11.08 -27.79 -13.70
N ASP A 243 -12.39 -27.58 -13.87
CA ASP A 243 -12.87 -26.37 -14.52
C ASP A 243 -12.58 -25.17 -13.62
N SER A 244 -12.15 -24.06 -14.21
CA SER A 244 -11.92 -22.83 -13.46
C SER A 244 -12.78 -21.69 -14.00
N LEU A 245 -13.26 -20.84 -13.08
CA LEU A 245 -13.80 -19.53 -13.39
C LEU A 245 -12.67 -18.52 -13.30
N SER A 246 -12.45 -17.78 -14.37
CA SER A 246 -11.43 -16.74 -14.48
C SER A 246 -12.05 -15.41 -14.87
N ILE A 247 -11.58 -14.32 -14.24
CA ILE A 247 -12.01 -12.95 -14.55
C ILE A 247 -10.86 -12.24 -15.24
N TRP A 248 -11.11 -11.76 -16.45
CA TRP A 248 -10.12 -11.13 -17.32
C TRP A 248 -10.44 -9.67 -17.55
N ASN A 249 -9.40 -8.84 -17.57
CA ASN A 249 -9.48 -7.47 -18.06
C ASN A 249 -9.21 -7.46 -19.56
N THR A 250 -10.18 -7.02 -20.36
CA THR A 250 -10.09 -6.99 -21.83
C THR A 250 -9.25 -5.84 -22.37
N LYS A 251 -9.05 -4.75 -21.60
CA LYS A 251 -8.22 -3.61 -22.03
C LYS A 251 -6.73 -3.94 -21.98
N PHE A 252 -6.31 -4.65 -20.94
CA PHE A 252 -4.90 -5.02 -20.72
C PHE A 252 -4.61 -6.50 -20.98
N GLN A 253 -5.64 -7.30 -21.31
CA GLN A 253 -5.55 -8.76 -21.50
C GLN A 253 -4.94 -9.47 -20.29
N THR A 254 -5.25 -9.01 -19.08
CA THR A 254 -4.69 -9.53 -17.83
C THR A 254 -5.73 -10.28 -17.00
N LEU A 255 -5.31 -11.40 -16.41
CA LEU A 255 -6.11 -12.14 -15.43
C LEU A 255 -6.17 -11.35 -14.10
N GLN A 256 -7.37 -11.09 -13.60
CA GLN A 256 -7.60 -10.36 -12.35
C GLN A 256 -7.82 -11.29 -11.16
N GLY A 257 -8.38 -12.47 -11.41
CA GLY A 257 -8.64 -13.48 -10.39
C GLY A 257 -9.23 -14.73 -11.01
N TRP A 258 -9.10 -15.85 -10.29
CA TRP A 258 -9.64 -17.12 -10.72
C TRP A 258 -10.07 -17.97 -9.52
N LYS A 259 -10.92 -18.96 -9.78
CA LYS A 259 -11.39 -19.92 -8.79
C LYS A 259 -11.57 -21.29 -9.44
N GLU A 260 -11.06 -22.31 -8.78
CA GLU A 260 -11.16 -23.71 -9.22
C GLU A 260 -12.46 -24.37 -8.76
N PHE A 261 -12.96 -25.28 -9.59
CA PHE A 261 -14.08 -26.17 -9.28
C PHE A 261 -13.66 -27.63 -9.47
N PRO A 262 -13.40 -28.37 -8.38
CA PRO A 262 -12.88 -29.73 -8.45
C PRO A 262 -13.88 -30.75 -9.01
N ASP A 263 -15.19 -30.47 -8.91
CA ASP A 263 -16.24 -31.36 -9.40
C ASP A 263 -16.54 -31.20 -10.91
N GLY A 264 -15.80 -30.35 -11.61
CA GLY A 264 -16.11 -29.94 -12.99
C GLY A 264 -17.36 -29.05 -13.07
N SER A 265 -17.44 -28.21 -14.10
CA SER A 265 -18.58 -27.34 -14.37
C SER A 265 -19.40 -27.91 -15.53
N CYS A 266 -20.68 -27.53 -15.60
CA CYS A 266 -21.52 -27.89 -16.75
C CYS A 266 -21.46 -26.84 -17.89
N GLY A 267 -20.44 -25.98 -17.90
CA GLY A 267 -20.30 -24.92 -18.90
C GLY A 267 -21.41 -23.86 -18.85
N GLN A 268 -22.10 -23.70 -17.72
CA GLN A 268 -23.13 -22.69 -17.52
C GLN A 268 -22.67 -21.65 -16.49
N LEU A 269 -22.88 -20.37 -16.79
CA LEU A 269 -22.48 -19.25 -15.95
C LEU A 269 -23.57 -18.18 -16.02
N TRP A 270 -23.96 -17.62 -14.87
CA TRP A 270 -24.91 -16.51 -14.80
C TRP A 270 -24.37 -15.37 -13.94
N CYS A 271 -24.80 -14.15 -14.25
CA CYS A 271 -24.46 -12.94 -13.52
C CYS A 271 -25.73 -12.19 -13.12
N CYS A 272 -25.93 -11.97 -11.82
CA CYS A 272 -27.00 -11.13 -11.29
C CYS A 272 -26.47 -10.32 -10.09
N TYR A 273 -26.71 -8.99 -10.08
CA TYR A 273 -26.33 -8.08 -8.98
C TYR A 273 -24.88 -8.20 -8.48
N GLY A 274 -23.91 -8.24 -9.39
CA GLY A 274 -22.50 -8.36 -9.00
C GLY A 274 -22.16 -9.70 -8.34
N LYS A 275 -22.97 -10.74 -8.57
CA LYS A 275 -22.73 -12.11 -8.13
C LYS A 275 -22.74 -13.05 -9.33
N LEU A 276 -21.74 -13.91 -9.40
CA LEU A 276 -21.64 -14.99 -10.38
C LEU A 276 -22.18 -16.27 -9.78
N PHE A 277 -22.99 -16.98 -10.56
CA PHE A 277 -23.61 -18.23 -10.19
C PHE A 277 -23.01 -19.33 -11.07
N VAL A 278 -22.34 -20.28 -10.44
CA VAL A 278 -21.69 -21.41 -11.12
C VAL A 278 -22.25 -22.72 -10.56
N PRO A 279 -22.94 -23.53 -11.37
CA PRO A 279 -23.30 -24.89 -11.06
C PRO A 279 -22.09 -25.82 -11.31
N HIS A 280 -21.68 -26.55 -10.28
CA HIS A 280 -20.66 -27.60 -10.39
C HIS A 280 -21.07 -28.80 -9.54
N GLY A 281 -20.85 -30.02 -10.04
CA GLY A 281 -21.28 -31.25 -9.35
C GLY A 281 -22.73 -31.20 -8.86
N LYS A 282 -22.93 -31.06 -7.54
CA LYS A 282 -24.25 -30.98 -6.88
C LYS A 282 -24.52 -29.66 -6.17
N VAL A 283 -23.70 -28.64 -6.41
CA VAL A 283 -23.70 -27.39 -5.66
C VAL A 283 -23.82 -26.20 -6.63
N LEU A 284 -24.61 -25.21 -6.23
CA LEU A 284 -24.63 -23.90 -6.87
C LEU A 284 -23.75 -22.94 -6.05
N THR A 285 -22.62 -22.54 -6.61
CA THR A 285 -21.70 -21.62 -5.95
C THR A 285 -21.99 -20.19 -6.37
N VAL A 286 -22.19 -19.32 -5.37
CA VAL A 286 -22.45 -17.88 -5.55
C VAL A 286 -21.20 -17.10 -5.18
N ILE A 287 -20.66 -16.33 -6.13
CA ILE A 287 -19.39 -15.62 -6.00
C ILE A 287 -19.65 -14.13 -6.16
N PRO A 288 -19.63 -13.33 -5.08
CA PRO A 288 -19.64 -11.89 -5.21
C PRO A 288 -18.34 -11.42 -5.88
N PHE A 289 -18.45 -10.50 -6.83
CA PHE A 289 -17.30 -9.92 -7.49
C PHE A 289 -17.37 -8.38 -7.45
N THR A 290 -16.20 -7.76 -7.43
CA THR A 290 -16.05 -6.30 -7.53
C THR A 290 -14.98 -6.02 -8.57
N CYS A 291 -15.38 -5.47 -9.71
CA CYS A 291 -14.44 -5.06 -10.74
C CYS A 291 -13.83 -3.69 -10.39
N LYS A 292 -12.50 -3.64 -10.27
CA LYS A 292 -11.78 -2.37 -10.07
C LYS A 292 -11.72 -1.60 -11.39
N THR A 293 -11.60 -0.29 -11.32
CA THR A 293 -11.37 0.53 -12.51
C THR A 293 -10.13 0.04 -13.26
N SER A 294 -10.29 -0.25 -14.55
CA SER A 294 -9.21 -0.69 -15.44
C SER A 294 -8.19 0.44 -15.65
N SER A 295 -7.19 0.56 -14.78
CA SER A 295 -6.09 1.53 -14.91
C SER A 295 -4.75 0.83 -14.89
N LEU A 296 -3.75 1.42 -15.54
CA LEU A 296 -2.39 0.91 -15.52
C LEU A 296 -1.83 0.87 -14.08
N ALA A 297 -2.21 1.82 -13.23
CA ALA A 297 -1.89 1.79 -11.80
C ALA A 297 -2.50 0.58 -11.07
N ALA A 298 -3.74 0.19 -11.42
CA ALA A 298 -4.39 -0.99 -10.83
C ALA A 298 -3.67 -2.28 -11.25
N VAL A 299 -3.32 -2.41 -12.52
CA VAL A 299 -2.61 -3.58 -13.07
C VAL A 299 -1.20 -3.69 -12.49
N LEU A 300 -0.51 -2.58 -12.27
CA LEU A 300 0.83 -2.55 -11.66
C LEU A 300 0.84 -2.65 -10.12
N GLY A 301 -0.33 -2.79 -9.48
CA GLY A 301 -0.43 -2.81 -8.01
C GLY A 301 -0.11 -1.47 -7.33
N LYS A 302 -0.04 -0.37 -8.09
CA LYS A 302 0.30 0.99 -7.62
C LYS A 302 -0.94 1.85 -7.33
N LEU A 303 -2.14 1.34 -7.57
CA LEU A 303 -3.37 2.05 -7.26
C LEU A 303 -3.51 2.13 -5.73
N LYS A 304 -3.23 3.32 -5.18
CA LYS A 304 -3.59 3.64 -3.79
C LYS A 304 -5.09 3.38 -3.65
N GLN A 305 -5.44 2.44 -2.77
CA GLN A 305 -6.85 2.26 -2.43
C GLN A 305 -7.32 3.59 -1.81
N PRO A 306 -8.40 4.21 -2.30
CA PRO A 306 -8.99 5.32 -1.57
C PRO A 306 -9.34 4.79 -0.19
N ASP A 307 -8.91 5.52 0.86
CA ASP A 307 -9.03 5.14 2.26
C ASP A 307 -10.33 4.38 2.51
N ALA A 308 -10.21 3.05 2.62
CA ALA A 308 -11.29 2.24 3.16
C ALA A 308 -11.50 2.79 4.56
N ALA A 309 -12.59 3.56 4.72
CA ALA A 309 -12.98 4.22 5.95
C ALA A 309 -12.53 3.39 7.15
N VAL A 310 -11.65 3.97 7.95
CA VAL A 310 -10.99 3.40 9.14
C VAL A 310 -11.97 2.49 9.87
N LYS A 311 -11.98 1.20 9.52
CA LYS A 311 -12.57 0.19 10.37
C LYS A 311 -11.67 0.18 11.58
N ALA A 312 -12.25 0.45 12.75
CA ALA A 312 -11.57 0.37 14.03
C ALA A 312 -10.68 -0.87 14.04
N ILE A 313 -9.38 -0.62 14.16
CA ILE A 313 -8.33 -1.62 14.09
C ILE A 313 -8.69 -2.72 15.10
N SER A 314 -8.99 -3.91 14.60
CA SER A 314 -9.04 -5.12 15.42
C SER A 314 -7.72 -5.24 16.17
N ASN A 315 -7.76 -5.49 17.49
CA ASN A 315 -6.58 -5.66 18.35
C ASN A 315 -5.50 -6.47 17.62
N VAL A 316 -4.48 -5.77 17.11
CA VAL A 316 -3.38 -6.41 16.38
C VAL A 316 -2.57 -7.18 17.39
N VAL A 317 -2.57 -8.49 17.26
CA VAL A 317 -1.70 -9.37 18.04
C VAL A 317 -0.26 -9.01 17.66
N SER A 318 0.56 -8.68 18.66
CA SER A 318 1.99 -8.47 18.44
C SER A 318 2.60 -9.75 17.88
N TRP A 319 3.31 -9.67 16.76
CA TRP A 319 4.03 -10.84 16.23
C TRP A 319 5.06 -11.39 17.24
N ASN A 320 5.52 -10.55 18.18
CA ASN A 320 6.42 -10.96 19.26
C ASN A 320 5.75 -11.90 20.27
N THR A 321 4.42 -11.85 20.42
CA THR A 321 3.68 -12.80 21.27
C THR A 321 3.61 -14.21 20.66
N LEU A 322 3.69 -14.34 19.33
CA LEU A 322 3.70 -15.65 18.67
C LEU A 322 5.05 -16.36 18.83
N LEU A 323 6.16 -15.61 18.90
CA LEU A 323 7.50 -16.18 19.02
C LEU A 323 7.80 -16.75 20.43
N HIS A 324 7.04 -16.36 21.46
CA HIS A 324 7.26 -16.81 22.84
C HIS A 324 6.24 -17.84 23.35
N ASN A 325 5.26 -18.25 22.54
CA ASN A 325 4.14 -19.07 23.00
C ASN A 325 4.23 -20.58 22.68
N GLU A 326 5.35 -21.11 22.18
CA GLU A 326 5.46 -22.55 21.87
C GLU A 326 5.46 -23.50 23.08
N GLN A 327 5.32 -23.02 24.33
CA GLN A 327 5.18 -23.90 25.51
C GLN A 327 3.98 -23.60 26.43
N SER A 328 2.99 -22.81 26.00
CA SER A 328 1.77 -22.61 26.80
C SER A 328 0.51 -22.58 25.95
N ALA A 329 0.33 -23.60 25.12
CA ALA A 329 -0.97 -23.92 24.54
C ALA A 329 -1.80 -24.68 25.56
N GLU A 330 -2.51 -23.95 26.43
CA GLU A 330 -3.76 -24.33 27.11
C GLU A 330 -4.07 -23.25 28.16
N LEU A 331 -4.73 -22.16 27.76
CA LEU A 331 -5.62 -21.31 28.58
C LEU A 331 -6.02 -20.03 27.82
N GLU A 332 -6.68 -20.17 26.67
CA GLU A 332 -7.51 -19.09 26.11
C GLU A 332 -8.81 -19.67 25.56
N GLN A 333 -9.78 -19.85 26.45
CA GLN A 333 -11.18 -19.92 26.08
C GLN A 333 -11.98 -18.92 26.92
N THR A 334 -12.77 -18.12 26.20
CA THR A 334 -13.98 -17.40 26.63
C THR A 334 -13.83 -16.08 27.38
N PHE A 335 -14.00 -14.98 26.64
CA PHE A 335 -14.85 -13.87 27.10
C PHE A 335 -16.25 -14.06 26.50
N SER A 336 -17.15 -14.67 27.27
CA SER A 336 -18.59 -14.61 27.07
C SER A 336 -19.24 -14.06 28.34
N LEU A 337 -20.17 -13.12 28.15
CA LEU A 337 -20.94 -12.47 29.20
C LEU A 337 -22.05 -13.42 29.70
N THR A 338 -22.03 -13.79 30.99
CA THR A 338 -23.15 -13.88 31.97
C THR A 338 -22.81 -14.83 33.15
N PRO A 339 -23.44 -14.65 34.34
CA PRO A 339 -22.86 -15.03 35.61
C PRO A 339 -23.31 -16.41 36.11
N ALA A 340 -22.36 -17.27 36.46
CA ALA A 340 -22.60 -18.44 37.29
C ALA A 340 -21.44 -18.61 38.30
N GLU A 341 -21.81 -18.78 39.57
CA GLU A 341 -20.93 -18.83 40.75
C GLU A 341 -19.80 -19.88 40.65
N PRO A 342 -18.59 -19.61 41.16
CA PRO A 342 -17.54 -20.61 41.23
C PRO A 342 -17.68 -21.45 42.51
N LYS A 343 -17.83 -22.77 42.32
CA LYS A 343 -17.67 -23.75 43.41
C LYS A 343 -16.21 -23.82 43.85
N ARG A 344 -16.04 -23.66 45.17
CA ARG A 344 -14.80 -23.78 45.96
C ARG A 344 -14.00 -25.05 45.65
N MET A 345 -12.69 -24.89 45.44
CA MET A 345 -11.70 -25.92 45.84
C MET A 345 -10.48 -25.30 46.56
N ARG A 346 -10.55 -25.48 47.89
CA ARG A 346 -9.52 -25.62 48.94
C ARG A 346 -8.07 -25.19 48.63
N ASN A 347 -7.70 -24.08 49.27
CA ASN A 347 -6.33 -23.66 49.54
C ASN A 347 -5.61 -24.62 50.52
N LEU A 348 -4.36 -24.96 50.22
CA LEU A 348 -3.37 -25.40 51.21
C LEU A 348 -2.53 -24.20 51.65
N ARG A 349 -2.63 -23.92 52.95
CA ARG A 349 -1.91 -22.87 53.67
C ARG A 349 -0.41 -23.16 53.68
N ASN A 350 0.40 -22.13 53.46
CA ASN A 350 1.61 -21.95 54.27
C ASN A 350 1.70 -20.51 54.78
N ARG A 351 1.94 -20.40 56.09
CA ARG A 351 1.88 -19.19 56.93
C ARG A 351 3.28 -18.64 57.15
N LYS A 352 3.48 -17.33 56.96
CA LYS A 352 4.32 -16.35 57.72
C LYS A 352 4.60 -15.14 56.82
N SER A 353 4.56 -13.86 57.19
CA SER A 353 3.90 -13.04 58.22
C SER A 353 4.14 -11.57 57.79
N LYS A 354 3.09 -10.71 57.83
CA LYS A 354 3.04 -9.23 57.96
C LYS A 354 4.10 -8.39 57.21
N VAL A 355 3.74 -7.45 56.33
CA VAL A 355 3.21 -6.09 56.65
C VAL A 355 2.24 -5.63 55.55
N ALA A 356 1.09 -5.08 55.93
CA ALA A 356 0.10 -4.50 55.02
C ALA A 356 0.42 -3.03 54.74
N SER A 357 0.78 -2.70 53.51
CA SER A 357 0.53 -1.39 52.90
C SER A 357 -0.86 -1.43 52.22
N PRO A 358 -1.58 -0.29 52.12
CA PRO A 358 -2.91 -0.28 51.51
C PRO A 358 -2.85 -0.71 50.04
N PRO A 359 -3.86 -1.43 49.52
CA PRO A 359 -3.87 -1.85 48.13
C PRO A 359 -4.11 -0.63 47.25
N SER A 360 -3.09 -0.19 46.51
CA SER A 360 -3.27 0.76 45.40
C SER A 360 -4.16 0.10 44.35
N GLN A 361 -5.38 0.63 44.18
CA GLN A 361 -6.41 0.12 43.29
C GLN A 361 -5.89 0.03 41.84
N LEU A 362 -6.05 -1.14 41.22
CA LEU A 362 -5.82 -1.39 39.80
C LEU A 362 -6.90 -0.69 38.98
N ILE A 363 -6.52 0.33 38.21
CA ILE A 363 -7.40 0.99 37.24
C ILE A 363 -7.22 0.25 35.90
N SER A 364 -8.31 -0.24 35.30
CA SER A 364 -8.30 -0.88 33.98
C SER A 364 -7.91 0.12 32.88
N LEU A 365 -7.14 -0.30 31.87
CA LEU A 365 -6.65 0.55 30.77
C LEU A 365 -7.74 1.42 30.12
N GLU A 366 -8.94 0.89 29.92
CA GLU A 366 -10.09 1.62 29.36
C GLU A 366 -10.56 2.79 30.23
N GLN A 367 -10.48 2.66 31.55
CA GLN A 367 -10.78 3.75 32.48
C GLN A 367 -9.68 4.82 32.51
N PHE A 368 -8.42 4.46 32.21
CA PHE A 368 -7.35 5.44 32.09
C PHE A 368 -7.44 6.22 30.77
N LEU A 369 -7.80 5.57 29.67
CA LEU A 369 -7.94 6.21 28.36
C LEU A 369 -9.07 7.26 28.33
N SER A 370 -10.18 7.02 29.04
CA SER A 370 -11.26 8.02 29.17
C SER A 370 -10.85 9.21 30.06
N VAL A 371 -10.10 8.95 31.14
CA VAL A 371 -9.57 9.98 32.05
C VAL A 371 -8.58 10.94 31.36
N ILE A 372 -7.77 10.44 30.42
CA ILE A 372 -6.83 11.28 29.66
C ILE A 372 -7.57 12.36 28.85
N GLN A 373 -8.82 12.14 28.45
CA GLN A 373 -9.56 13.09 27.64
C GLN A 373 -10.11 14.28 28.46
N THR A 374 -10.34 14.10 29.77
CA THR A 374 -11.07 15.08 30.60
C THR A 374 -10.24 15.75 31.70
N ASN A 375 -9.17 15.13 32.19
CA ASN A 375 -8.53 15.54 33.46
C ASN A 375 -7.43 16.62 33.29
N THR A 376 -6.95 17.15 34.43
CA THR A 376 -5.89 18.18 34.52
C THR A 376 -4.48 17.59 34.33
N LYS A 377 -3.49 18.45 34.05
CA LYS A 377 -2.10 18.04 33.72
C LYS A 377 -1.41 17.28 34.87
N GLU A 378 -1.63 17.69 36.12
CA GLU A 378 -1.01 17.08 37.30
C GLU A 378 -1.57 15.69 37.61
N GLU A 379 -2.88 15.49 37.43
CA GLU A 379 -3.52 14.20 37.67
C GLU A 379 -3.10 13.16 36.63
N ILE A 380 -2.90 13.59 35.38
CA ILE A 380 -2.39 12.73 34.30
C ILE A 380 -0.96 12.30 34.61
N ASP A 381 -0.08 13.22 35.05
CA ASP A 381 1.31 12.90 35.41
C ASP A 381 1.41 11.84 36.51
N GLU A 382 0.66 11.97 37.60
CA GLU A 382 0.71 11.03 38.73
C GLU A 382 0.16 9.65 38.35
N ARG A 383 -0.97 9.60 37.63
CA ARG A 383 -1.55 8.32 37.17
C ARG A 383 -0.65 7.63 36.15
N LEU A 384 -0.01 8.39 35.26
CA LEU A 384 0.90 7.85 34.26
C LEU A 384 2.16 7.25 34.91
N LYS A 385 2.72 7.91 35.95
CA LYS A 385 3.84 7.32 36.72
C LYS A 385 3.47 5.99 37.37
N ILE A 386 2.27 5.86 37.92
CA ILE A 386 1.79 4.61 38.53
C ILE A 386 1.67 3.52 37.48
N LEU A 387 1.12 3.83 36.31
CA LEU A 387 0.98 2.86 35.22
C LEU A 387 2.33 2.43 34.66
N LEU A 388 3.25 3.37 34.41
CA LEU A 388 4.60 3.06 33.91
C LEU A 388 5.39 2.15 34.87
N ARG A 389 5.24 2.31 36.19
CA ARG A 389 5.87 1.42 37.18
C ARG A 389 5.33 -0.02 37.14
N ASN A 390 4.09 -0.20 36.70
CA ASN A 390 3.40 -1.49 36.68
C ASN A 390 3.42 -2.17 35.29
N LEU A 391 3.90 -1.48 34.25
CA LEU A 391 4.01 -1.98 32.88
C LEU A 391 5.19 -2.97 32.76
N LYS A 392 4.90 -4.26 32.97
CA LYS A 392 5.81 -5.40 32.67
C LYS A 392 5.28 -6.33 31.57
N ALA A 393 4.24 -5.93 30.85
CA ALA A 393 3.51 -6.79 29.91
C ALA A 393 4.11 -6.82 28.49
N SER A 394 3.90 -7.93 27.79
CA SER A 394 4.29 -8.18 26.38
C SER A 394 3.72 -7.17 25.36
N ASN A 395 2.73 -6.37 25.76
CA ASN A 395 2.08 -5.34 24.94
C ASN A 395 2.39 -3.89 25.38
N ALA A 396 3.44 -3.69 26.20
CA ALA A 396 3.78 -2.37 26.75
C ALA A 396 4.00 -1.29 25.67
N GLN A 397 4.64 -1.64 24.55
CA GLN A 397 4.90 -0.71 23.45
C GLN A 397 3.60 -0.19 22.80
N LEU A 398 2.61 -1.05 22.57
CA LEU A 398 1.33 -0.66 21.98
C LEU A 398 0.51 0.20 22.95
N ILE A 399 0.50 -0.15 24.23
CA ILE A 399 -0.21 0.63 25.26
C ILE A 399 0.40 2.03 25.40
N ILE A 400 1.73 2.12 25.44
CA ILE A 400 2.44 3.40 25.51
C ILE A 400 2.19 4.23 24.25
N ALA A 401 2.21 3.62 23.06
CA ALA A 401 1.88 4.30 21.81
C ALA A 401 0.44 4.83 21.81
N GLN A 402 -0.55 4.04 22.26
CA GLN A 402 -1.94 4.49 22.37
C GLN A 402 -2.09 5.67 23.33
N ILE A 403 -1.46 5.60 24.49
CA ILE A 403 -1.46 6.71 25.47
C ILE A 403 -0.83 7.96 24.86
N ALA A 404 0.31 7.82 24.18
CA ALA A 404 0.99 8.94 23.51
C ALA A 404 0.10 9.57 22.43
N THR A 405 -0.49 8.77 21.54
CA THR A 405 -1.38 9.26 20.48
C THR A 405 -2.61 10.00 21.03
N ILE A 406 -3.19 9.51 22.12
CA ILE A 406 -4.33 10.19 22.75
C ILE A 406 -3.90 11.49 23.42
N LEU A 407 -2.75 11.52 24.10
CA LEU A 407 -2.22 12.76 24.68
C LEU A 407 -1.89 13.80 23.61
N VAL A 408 -1.22 13.39 22.53
CA VAL A 408 -0.84 14.28 21.44
C VAL A 408 -2.06 14.78 20.66
N SER A 409 -3.06 13.92 20.42
CA SER A 409 -4.32 14.36 19.82
C SER A 409 -5.04 15.38 20.71
N ARG A 410 -5.01 15.20 22.04
CA ARG A 410 -5.52 16.21 22.97
C ARG A 410 -4.73 17.53 22.88
N CYS A 411 -3.40 17.50 22.82
CA CYS A 411 -2.57 18.70 22.63
C CYS A 411 -2.95 19.46 21.35
N LYS A 412 -3.19 18.76 20.23
CA LYS A 412 -3.64 19.39 18.98
C LYS A 412 -5.02 20.05 19.10
N THR A 413 -5.93 19.45 19.86
CA THR A 413 -7.29 19.99 20.05
C THR A 413 -7.36 21.13 21.07
N GLN A 414 -6.46 21.16 22.05
CA GLN A 414 -6.48 22.10 23.17
C GLN A 414 -5.15 22.88 23.25
N VAL A 415 -5.12 24.10 22.70
CA VAL A 415 -3.93 24.96 22.59
C VAL A 415 -3.25 25.25 23.95
N LYS A 416 -3.99 25.25 25.08
CA LYS A 416 -3.42 25.53 26.42
C LYS A 416 -2.95 24.28 27.16
N PHE A 417 -3.12 23.09 26.59
CA PHE A 417 -2.84 21.82 27.25
C PHE A 417 -1.57 21.19 26.67
N TYR A 418 -0.45 21.36 27.37
CA TYR A 418 0.82 20.71 27.03
C TYR A 418 1.43 19.98 28.25
N PRO A 419 1.28 18.66 28.36
CA PRO A 419 1.73 17.88 29.51
C PRO A 419 3.20 17.44 29.34
N GLN A 420 4.13 18.40 29.35
CA GLN A 420 5.56 18.17 29.13
C GLN A 420 6.14 17.03 29.98
N LYS A 421 5.83 16.98 31.27
CA LYS A 421 6.37 15.97 32.19
C LYS A 421 5.87 14.55 31.89
N ALA A 422 4.58 14.38 31.59
CA ALA A 422 4.03 13.11 31.15
C ALA A 422 4.68 12.64 29.84
N LEU A 423 4.81 13.53 28.85
CA LEU A 423 5.47 13.19 27.59
C LEU A 423 6.93 12.77 27.78
N MET A 424 7.68 13.50 28.63
CA MET A 424 9.05 13.13 28.97
C MET A 424 9.13 11.79 29.73
N ASN A 425 8.15 11.49 30.60
CA ASN A 425 8.10 10.19 31.29
C ASN A 425 7.80 9.05 30.32
N ILE A 426 6.94 9.26 29.33
CA ILE A 426 6.68 8.31 28.25
C ILE A 426 7.96 8.05 27.47
N LEU A 427 8.67 9.09 27.07
CA LEU A 427 9.89 8.96 26.27
C LEU A 427 11.01 8.23 27.04
N LYS A 428 11.14 8.49 28.35
CA LYS A 428 12.09 7.76 29.22
C LYS A 428 11.90 6.24 29.24
N THR A 429 10.73 5.72 28.84
CA THR A 429 10.53 4.27 28.73
C THR A 429 11.33 3.64 27.58
N GLN A 430 11.81 4.44 26.61
CA GLN A 430 12.50 3.99 25.38
C GLN A 430 11.68 3.00 24.52
N MET A 431 10.36 2.92 24.74
CA MET A 431 9.46 2.03 24.00
C MET A 431 8.75 2.72 22.84
N LEU A 432 8.93 4.03 22.68
CA LEU A 432 8.27 4.83 21.63
C LEU A 432 9.25 5.10 20.46
N SER A 433 8.73 5.07 19.24
CA SER A 433 9.42 5.44 18.00
C SER A 433 8.62 6.51 17.25
N TYR A 434 9.23 7.15 16.25
CA TYR A 434 8.55 8.17 15.46
C TYR A 434 7.35 7.58 14.70
N SER A 435 7.50 6.38 14.11
CA SER A 435 6.42 5.67 13.40
C SER A 435 5.18 5.39 14.24
N LEU A 436 5.33 5.19 15.56
CA LEU A 436 4.21 4.89 16.45
C LEU A 436 3.42 6.13 16.86
N CYS A 437 4.05 7.31 16.88
CA CYS A 437 3.40 8.58 17.19
C CYS A 437 4.09 9.74 16.44
N PRO A 438 3.85 9.88 15.13
CA PRO A 438 4.55 10.86 14.29
C PRO A 438 4.24 12.31 14.70
N ASP A 439 3.06 12.52 15.26
CA ASP A 439 2.57 13.82 15.68
C ASP A 439 3.28 14.42 16.89
N LEU A 440 4.01 13.60 17.67
CA LEU A 440 4.64 14.04 18.92
C LEU A 440 5.69 15.13 18.68
N MET A 441 6.62 14.88 17.75
CA MET A 441 7.65 15.87 17.40
C MET A 441 7.04 17.09 16.71
N GLY A 442 5.95 16.93 15.96
CA GLY A 442 5.22 18.05 15.37
C GLY A 442 4.64 19.01 16.42
N VAL A 443 4.01 18.49 17.47
CA VAL A 443 3.52 19.32 18.59
C VAL A 443 4.69 19.94 19.37
N ALA A 444 5.78 19.20 19.58
CA ALA A 444 6.95 19.73 20.26
C ALA A 444 7.67 20.85 19.49
N LEU A 445 7.67 20.79 18.15
CA LEU A 445 8.15 21.86 17.29
C LEU A 445 7.26 23.12 17.38
N GLN A 446 5.94 22.96 17.49
CA GLN A 446 5.01 24.08 17.63
C GLN A 446 5.16 24.81 18.97
N GLU A 447 5.33 24.05 20.05
CA GLU A 447 5.53 24.59 21.41
C GLU A 447 6.99 24.98 21.70
N ALA A 448 7.90 24.80 20.73
CA ALA A 448 9.34 25.02 20.87
C ALA A 448 9.96 24.32 22.11
N ASP A 449 9.55 23.07 22.38
CA ASP A 449 10.12 22.28 23.48
C ASP A 449 11.44 21.62 23.08
N TYR A 450 12.54 22.35 23.25
CA TYR A 450 13.89 21.90 22.94
C TYR A 450 14.29 20.63 23.71
N SER A 451 13.83 20.46 24.96
CA SER A 451 14.21 19.32 25.80
C SER A 451 13.59 18.02 25.30
N LEU A 452 12.34 18.08 24.88
CA LEU A 452 11.63 16.93 24.31
C LEU A 452 12.18 16.59 22.93
N LEU A 453 12.45 17.60 22.09
CA LEU A 453 13.04 17.40 20.76
C LEU A 453 14.43 16.77 20.85
N GLN A 454 15.27 17.22 21.77
CA GLN A 454 16.59 16.63 22.02
C GLN A 454 16.45 15.15 22.39
N PHE A 455 15.54 14.82 23.32
CA PHE A 455 15.32 13.44 23.74
C PHE A 455 14.80 12.55 22.59
N CYS A 456 13.89 13.07 21.76
CA CYS A 456 13.41 12.36 20.58
C CYS A 456 14.54 12.08 19.58
N LEU A 457 15.36 13.09 19.25
CA LEU A 457 16.51 12.94 18.34
C LEU A 457 17.52 11.89 18.83
N GLN A 458 17.71 11.80 20.15
CA GLN A 458 18.63 10.85 20.77
C GLN A 458 18.14 9.40 20.78
N HIS A 459 16.82 9.18 20.83
CA HIS A 459 16.23 7.87 21.11
C HIS A 459 15.43 7.27 19.96
N PHE A 460 14.85 8.08 19.07
CA PHE A 460 14.05 7.56 17.96
C PHE A 460 14.95 7.11 16.81
N PRO A 461 14.84 5.84 16.36
CA PRO A 461 15.68 5.33 15.28
C PRO A 461 15.22 5.75 13.88
N ASP A 462 13.98 6.24 13.74
CA ASP A 462 13.21 6.32 12.50
C ASP A 462 12.64 7.72 12.22
N ILE A 463 13.37 8.78 12.60
CA ILE A 463 12.96 10.17 12.35
C ILE A 463 13.16 10.53 10.87
N PRO A 464 12.11 11.04 10.17
CA PRO A 464 12.24 11.53 8.79
C PRO A 464 13.08 12.80 8.69
N GLU A 465 13.81 12.95 7.58
CA GLU A 465 14.69 14.09 7.31
C GLU A 465 13.94 15.43 7.33
N ALA A 466 12.66 15.45 6.93
CA ALA A 466 11.80 16.63 7.00
C ALA A 466 11.66 17.16 8.43
N VAL A 467 11.52 16.27 9.41
CA VAL A 467 11.39 16.63 10.83
C VAL A 467 12.75 17.02 11.40
N THR A 468 13.82 16.30 11.05
CA THR A 468 15.19 16.67 11.43
C THR A 468 15.56 18.07 10.93
N CYS A 469 15.24 18.40 9.67
CA CYS A 469 15.46 19.72 9.12
C CYS A 469 14.59 20.81 9.78
N ALA A 470 13.36 20.49 10.17
CA ALA A 470 12.53 21.40 10.95
C ALA A 470 13.13 21.68 12.35
N CYS A 471 13.68 20.65 13.01
CA CYS A 471 14.43 20.83 14.26
C CYS A 471 15.67 21.71 14.04
N LEU A 472 16.41 21.50 12.95
CA LEU A 472 17.57 22.33 12.58
C LEU A 472 17.19 23.80 12.45
N LYS A 473 16.11 24.10 11.72
CA LYS A 473 15.61 25.49 11.57
C LYS A 473 15.26 26.11 12.92
N LEU A 474 14.60 25.36 13.80
CA LEU A 474 14.21 25.84 15.12
C LEU A 474 15.44 26.08 16.02
N PHE A 475 16.43 25.19 16.02
CA PHE A 475 17.67 25.34 16.81
C PHE A 475 18.58 26.45 16.26
N LEU A 476 18.62 26.64 14.94
CA LEU A 476 19.33 27.74 14.31
C LEU A 476 18.63 29.10 14.48
N SER A 477 17.35 29.13 14.82
CA SER A 477 16.61 30.38 15.06
C SER A 477 16.52 30.76 16.54
N ALA A 478 16.94 29.86 17.45
CA ALA A 478 16.93 30.11 18.88
C ALA A 478 18.05 31.07 19.29
N ASN A 479 17.73 32.04 20.16
CA ASN A 479 18.73 32.89 20.79
C ASN A 479 19.33 32.18 22.01
N ASP A 480 20.61 32.43 22.29
CA ASP A 480 21.29 31.80 23.42
C ASP A 480 20.69 32.24 24.78
N SER A 481 20.12 33.45 24.86
CA SER A 481 19.41 33.97 26.04
C SER A 481 18.17 33.16 26.41
N ASP A 482 17.42 32.70 25.41
CA ASP A 482 16.16 31.99 25.61
C ASP A 482 16.42 30.56 26.09
N LEU A 483 17.60 30.01 25.75
CA LEU A 483 18.02 28.66 26.11
C LEU A 483 18.60 28.57 27.54
N GLU A 484 19.04 29.66 28.16
CA GLU A 484 19.68 29.65 29.50
C GLU A 484 18.82 28.99 30.59
N ASN A 485 17.49 29.14 30.52
CA ASN A 485 16.57 28.59 31.53
C ASN A 485 16.02 27.20 31.18
N ILE A 486 16.34 26.66 30.00
CA ILE A 486 15.76 25.40 29.51
C ILE A 486 16.65 24.21 29.89
N PRO A 487 16.09 23.10 30.42
CA PRO A 487 16.87 21.90 30.75
C PRO A 487 17.25 21.15 29.45
N VAL A 488 18.44 21.42 28.94
CA VAL A 488 19.05 20.73 27.80
C VAL A 488 20.18 19.86 28.33
N ASP A 489 20.26 18.60 27.87
CA ASP A 489 21.39 17.73 28.19
C ASP A 489 22.64 18.25 27.47
N LEU A 490 23.60 18.76 28.24
CA LEU A 490 24.84 19.32 27.71
C LEU A 490 25.83 18.22 27.27
N GLY A 491 25.59 16.96 27.65
CA GLY A 491 26.45 15.83 27.32
C GLY A 491 27.93 16.15 27.57
N CYS A 492 28.72 16.08 26.50
CA CYS A 492 30.16 16.34 26.53
C CYS A 492 30.54 17.69 25.90
N VAL A 493 29.56 18.50 25.51
CA VAL A 493 29.78 19.78 24.84
C VAL A 493 30.44 20.80 25.76
N ALA A 494 30.07 20.77 27.05
CA ALA A 494 30.69 21.58 28.09
C ALA A 494 32.20 21.30 28.22
N SER A 495 32.63 20.04 28.13
CA SER A 495 34.02 19.67 28.41
C SER A 495 35.02 20.28 27.45
N TYR A 496 34.61 20.51 26.20
CA TYR A 496 35.50 21.04 25.18
C TYR A 496 35.26 22.52 24.93
N ILE A 497 34.04 23.06 25.07
CA ILE A 497 33.82 24.51 24.91
C ILE A 497 34.32 25.31 26.15
N GLU A 498 34.23 24.76 27.36
CA GLU A 498 34.73 25.44 28.59
C GLU A 498 36.26 25.54 28.66
N LEU A 499 36.99 24.65 27.97
CA LEU A 499 38.45 24.73 27.82
C LEU A 499 38.91 26.05 27.16
N ASP A 500 38.06 26.69 26.37
CA ASP A 500 38.35 27.96 25.70
C ASP A 500 38.00 29.19 26.55
N GLN A 501 37.11 29.06 27.56
CA GLN A 501 36.62 30.21 28.36
C GLN A 501 37.49 30.53 29.58
N ASN A 502 38.37 29.62 30.02
CA ASN A 502 39.27 29.81 31.17
C ASN A 502 40.76 29.82 30.74
N PRO A 503 41.31 30.95 30.26
CA PRO A 503 42.71 31.03 29.83
C PRO A 503 43.74 31.07 30.99
N SER A 504 43.35 31.03 32.27
CA SER A 504 44.17 31.55 33.37
C SER A 504 44.96 30.54 34.22
N LYS A 505 45.09 29.25 33.86
CA LYS A 505 45.81 28.27 34.72
C LYS A 505 46.80 27.29 34.06
N ALA A 506 47.18 27.49 32.80
CA ALA A 506 48.16 26.61 32.16
C ALA A 506 49.24 27.39 31.39
N GLU A 507 49.94 28.29 32.09
CA GLU A 507 51.28 28.74 31.65
C GLU A 507 52.35 27.85 32.30
N GLU A 508 52.43 26.59 31.89
CA GLU A 508 53.68 25.84 32.00
C GLU A 508 54.27 25.71 30.61
N LYS A 509 55.42 26.36 30.44
CA LYS A 509 56.24 26.41 29.22
C LYS A 509 56.46 25.00 28.65
N MET A 510 55.66 24.61 27.67
CA MET A 510 56.02 23.53 26.76
C MET A 510 56.84 24.13 25.62
N VAL A 511 58.13 23.77 25.61
CA VAL A 511 59.08 24.07 24.55
C VAL A 511 58.49 23.59 23.23
N ILE A 512 58.26 24.53 22.32
CA ILE A 512 57.91 24.24 20.92
C ILE A 512 59.11 23.51 20.32
N VAL A 513 59.01 22.20 20.13
CA VAL A 513 59.93 21.46 19.26
C VAL A 513 59.51 21.80 17.84
N GLU A 514 60.25 22.70 17.22
CA GLU A 514 60.18 22.93 15.77
C GLU A 514 60.54 21.63 15.07
N ASN A 515 59.52 20.93 14.54
CA ASN A 515 59.76 19.93 13.50
C ASN A 515 60.21 20.70 12.25
N GLY A 516 61.43 20.43 11.81
CA GLY A 516 62.17 21.13 10.74
C GLY A 516 61.57 21.08 9.34
N PHE A 517 60.36 21.62 9.17
CA PHE A 517 59.79 21.98 7.87
C PHE A 517 59.43 23.46 7.90
N GLY A 518 60.40 24.31 7.53
CA GLY A 518 60.08 25.66 7.09
C GLY A 518 59.28 25.62 5.78
N PRO A 519 58.35 26.56 5.55
CA PRO A 519 57.64 26.62 4.28
C PRO A 519 58.64 27.05 3.19
N LEU A 520 58.99 26.14 2.27
CA LEU A 520 59.47 26.58 0.97
C LEU A 520 58.31 27.33 0.29
N LEU A 521 58.52 28.63 0.14
CA LEU A 521 57.76 29.50 -0.73
C LEU A 521 57.94 28.99 -2.16
N GLU A 522 56.88 28.43 -2.75
CA GLU A 522 56.74 28.39 -4.19
C GLU A 522 55.70 29.46 -4.56
N GLU A 523 56.21 30.47 -5.26
CA GLU A 523 55.47 31.57 -5.85
C GLU A 523 54.52 31.05 -6.93
N ASP A 524 53.23 31.30 -6.78
CA ASP A 524 52.33 31.43 -7.92
C ASP A 524 51.57 32.75 -7.76
N SER A 525 52.08 33.74 -8.48
CA SER A 525 51.58 35.10 -8.59
C SER A 525 50.26 35.13 -9.35
N CYS A 526 49.21 35.69 -8.74
CA CYS A 526 48.27 36.62 -9.39
C CYS A 526 47.77 37.64 -8.35
N ASP A 527 48.02 38.92 -8.67
CA ASP A 527 47.54 40.18 -8.09
C ASP A 527 48.18 40.79 -6.83
N GLY A 528 48.86 41.92 -7.06
CA GLY A 528 48.64 43.16 -6.31
C GLY A 528 49.42 43.36 -5.01
N LYS A 529 50.58 44.02 -5.10
CA LYS A 529 51.35 44.57 -3.96
C LYS A 529 50.46 45.44 -3.06
N GLN A 530 50.34 45.08 -1.78
CA GLN A 530 50.29 46.04 -0.66
C GLN A 530 50.98 45.43 0.56
N THR A 531 52.10 46.06 0.93
CA THR A 531 52.83 45.91 2.20
C THR A 531 51.94 46.27 3.38
N HIS A 532 51.69 45.33 4.29
CA HIS A 532 51.35 45.62 5.69
C HIS A 532 51.84 44.47 6.61
N ASP A 533 52.28 44.87 7.80
CA ASP A 533 53.09 44.16 8.80
C ASP A 533 52.63 42.76 9.26
N PRO A 534 53.56 41.86 9.63
CA PRO A 534 53.27 40.55 10.22
C PRO A 534 53.02 40.66 11.73
N LEU A 535 52.02 41.44 12.14
CA LEU A 535 51.61 41.55 13.54
C LEU A 535 50.09 41.76 13.63
N GLN A 536 49.31 40.69 13.43
CA GLN A 536 47.92 40.63 13.88
C GLN A 536 47.50 39.18 14.16
N THR A 537 47.66 38.82 15.44
CA THR A 537 46.78 37.94 16.23
C THR A 537 46.28 36.64 15.59
N ASN A 538 46.93 35.53 15.94
CA ASN A 538 46.33 34.19 16.00
C ASN A 538 45.19 34.23 17.06
N VAL A 539 44.00 34.67 16.66
CA VAL A 539 42.80 34.62 17.51
C VAL A 539 42.35 33.16 17.54
N LYS A 540 42.47 32.51 18.70
CA LYS A 540 41.86 31.19 18.93
C LYS A 540 40.39 31.24 18.52
N PRO A 541 39.87 30.24 17.78
CA PRO A 541 38.49 30.30 17.31
C PRO A 541 37.54 30.23 18.52
N ILE A 542 36.75 31.28 18.73
CA ILE A 542 35.72 31.32 19.78
C ILE A 542 34.48 30.61 19.22
N CYS A 543 33.81 29.80 20.04
CA CYS A 543 32.58 29.12 19.62
C CYS A 543 31.51 30.14 19.20
N PRO A 544 30.95 30.06 17.98
CA PRO A 544 29.99 31.04 17.47
C PRO A 544 28.58 30.91 18.07
N VAL A 545 28.34 29.87 18.88
CA VAL A 545 27.05 29.57 19.51
C VAL A 545 27.22 29.22 20.99
N GLY A 546 26.19 29.47 21.81
CA GLY A 546 26.17 29.07 23.21
C GLY A 546 26.18 27.55 23.43
N LEU A 547 26.58 27.11 24.63
CA LEU A 547 26.75 25.70 25.02
C LEU A 547 25.52 24.82 24.72
N LYS A 548 24.32 25.31 25.06
CA LYS A 548 23.08 24.56 24.89
C LYS A 548 22.67 24.44 23.42
N ARG A 549 22.87 25.51 22.66
CA ARG A 549 22.62 25.51 21.21
C ARG A 549 23.57 24.57 20.49
N ALA A 550 24.85 24.56 20.88
CA ALA A 550 25.83 23.59 20.40
C ALA A 550 25.40 22.13 20.71
N ALA A 551 24.90 21.85 21.91
CA ALA A 551 24.38 20.53 22.27
C ALA A 551 23.21 20.09 21.37
N LEU A 552 22.26 20.97 21.10
CA LEU A 552 21.12 20.70 20.21
C LEU A 552 21.55 20.48 18.75
N LEU A 553 22.49 21.29 18.24
CA LEU A 553 23.02 21.13 16.88
C LEU A 553 23.82 19.83 16.72
N ASN A 554 24.53 19.39 17.75
CA ASN A 554 25.24 18.11 17.72
C ASN A 554 24.30 16.92 17.59
N GLU A 555 23.12 16.96 18.21
CA GLU A 555 22.14 15.87 18.03
C GLU A 555 21.65 15.75 16.59
N ILE A 556 21.61 16.86 15.85
CA ILE A 556 21.30 16.84 14.41
C ILE A 556 22.47 16.25 13.63
N LEU A 557 23.70 16.64 13.93
CA LEU A 557 24.90 16.08 13.27
C LEU A 557 25.02 14.56 13.49
N LEU A 558 24.55 14.07 14.63
CA LEU A 558 24.54 12.65 15.01
C LEU A 558 23.35 11.87 14.42
N SER A 559 22.33 12.56 13.91
CA SER A 559 21.14 11.92 13.34
C SER A 559 21.48 11.14 12.06
N ARG A 560 20.78 10.02 11.83
CA ARG A 560 20.90 9.26 10.58
C ARG A 560 20.10 9.97 9.51
N TYR A 561 20.69 10.14 8.32
CA TYR A 561 20.03 10.77 7.19
C TYR A 561 20.39 10.06 5.89
N SER A 562 19.53 10.24 4.89
CA SER A 562 19.83 9.95 3.50
C SER A 562 20.05 11.26 2.73
N GLU A 563 21.17 11.37 2.02
CA GLU A 563 21.54 12.58 1.26
C GLU A 563 20.46 12.98 0.23
N SER A 564 19.86 12.00 -0.45
CA SER A 564 18.85 12.25 -1.49
C SER A 564 17.57 12.89 -0.94
N PHE A 565 17.21 12.59 0.31
CA PHE A 565 16.03 13.13 0.96
C PHE A 565 16.31 14.40 1.76
N LEU A 566 17.50 14.52 2.36
CA LEU A 566 17.89 15.68 3.15
C LEU A 566 18.24 16.89 2.28
N LEU A 567 18.95 16.69 1.17
CA LEU A 567 19.47 17.77 0.32
C LEU A 567 18.37 18.74 -0.18
N PRO A 568 17.22 18.28 -0.69
CA PRO A 568 16.14 19.20 -1.10
C PRO A 568 15.58 20.04 0.06
N LEU A 569 15.55 19.49 1.28
CA LEU A 569 15.00 20.14 2.46
C LEU A 569 15.93 21.21 3.05
N LEU A 570 17.25 20.98 2.94
CA LEU A 570 18.24 21.95 3.38
C LEU A 570 18.17 23.25 2.57
N LYS A 571 17.81 23.20 1.29
CA LYS A 571 17.69 24.39 0.41
C LYS A 571 16.77 25.48 0.96
N ASP A 572 15.83 25.11 1.83
CA ASP A 572 14.91 26.04 2.48
C ASP A 572 15.52 26.84 3.66
N LEU A 573 16.81 26.62 4.00
CA LEU A 573 17.49 27.39 5.03
C LEU A 573 17.84 28.81 4.54
N SER A 574 17.74 29.79 5.43
CA SER A 574 18.12 31.18 5.13
C SER A 574 19.64 31.36 5.16
N VAL A 575 20.15 32.35 4.42
CA VAL A 575 21.60 32.64 4.35
C VAL A 575 22.23 32.84 5.74
N PRO A 576 21.64 33.60 6.69
CA PRO A 576 22.20 33.75 8.04
C PRO A 576 22.25 32.44 8.82
N GLN A 577 21.24 31.56 8.67
CA GLN A 577 21.22 30.25 9.31
C GLN A 577 22.31 29.34 8.75
N VAL A 578 22.50 29.32 7.43
CA VAL A 578 23.56 28.54 6.77
C VAL A 578 24.94 29.04 7.19
N MET A 579 25.15 30.36 7.21
CA MET A 579 26.41 30.96 7.64
C MET A 579 26.76 30.61 9.08
N LEU A 580 25.81 30.78 10.02
CA LEU A 580 26.02 30.43 11.43
C LEU A 580 26.29 28.94 11.62
N PHE A 581 25.57 28.08 10.90
CA PHE A 581 25.76 26.64 10.99
C PHE A 581 27.13 26.23 10.41
N LEU A 582 27.54 26.81 9.28
CA LEU A 582 28.84 26.54 8.67
C LEU A 582 30.01 27.03 9.54
N GLN A 583 29.88 28.20 10.17
CA GLN A 583 30.84 28.70 11.18
C GLN A 583 30.96 27.72 12.37
N TYR A 584 29.83 27.22 12.87
CA TYR A 584 29.83 26.27 13.98
C TYR A 584 30.48 24.93 13.62
N ILE A 585 30.16 24.37 12.46
CA ILE A 585 30.74 23.09 12.01
C ILE A 585 32.24 23.27 11.71
N GLN A 586 32.66 24.43 11.18
CA GLN A 586 34.07 24.76 11.02
C GLN A 586 34.80 24.85 12.37
N TYR A 587 34.19 25.47 13.38
CA TYR A 587 34.72 25.49 14.74
C TYR A 587 34.89 24.07 15.31
N LEU A 588 33.89 23.20 15.15
CA LEU A 588 33.99 21.80 15.56
C LEU A 588 35.16 21.09 14.87
N TYR A 589 35.30 21.27 13.56
CA TYR A 589 36.39 20.67 12.81
C TYR A 589 37.77 21.16 13.31
N ALA A 590 37.95 22.48 13.46
CA ALA A 590 39.20 23.06 13.94
C ALA A 590 39.58 22.50 15.34
N LYS A 591 38.58 22.35 16.21
CA LYS A 591 38.76 21.78 17.55
C LYS A 591 39.20 20.31 17.51
N HIS A 592 38.64 19.51 16.60
CA HIS A 592 39.09 18.14 16.39
C HIS A 592 40.56 18.09 15.97
N CYS A 593 41.02 19.03 15.13
CA CYS A 593 42.42 19.13 14.73
C CYS A 593 43.38 19.58 15.84
N GLU A 594 42.91 20.36 16.82
CA GLU A 594 43.73 20.75 17.98
C GLU A 594 43.90 19.59 18.99
N THR A 595 42.89 18.72 19.09
CA THR A 595 42.85 17.60 20.06
C THR A 595 43.48 16.29 19.56
N VAL A 596 44.45 16.34 18.62
CA VAL A 596 45.09 15.16 18.00
C VAL A 596 45.69 14.16 19.01
N ASN A 597 45.92 14.56 20.27
CA ASN A 597 46.51 13.70 21.30
C ASN A 597 45.57 13.17 22.39
N ILE A 598 44.29 13.54 22.42
CA ILE A 598 43.35 13.03 23.43
C ILE A 598 41.99 12.85 22.77
N LYS A 599 41.47 11.61 22.71
CA LYS A 599 40.05 11.38 22.36
C LYS A 599 39.21 12.35 23.18
N LEU A 600 38.52 13.28 22.53
CA LEU A 600 37.62 14.21 23.23
C LEU A 600 36.75 13.40 24.19
N PRO A 601 36.74 13.72 25.50
CA PRO A 601 36.08 12.88 26.49
C PRO A 601 34.57 12.94 26.25
N GLY A 602 33.97 11.84 25.79
CA GLY A 602 32.52 11.76 25.65
C GLY A 602 31.96 10.63 24.78
N THR A 603 30.67 10.32 25.01
CA THR A 603 29.92 9.26 24.28
C THR A 603 29.11 9.80 23.09
N ARG A 604 28.90 11.11 22.98
CA ARG A 604 28.08 11.76 21.94
C ARG A 604 28.75 13.01 21.38
N ILE A 605 29.78 12.80 20.57
CA ILE A 605 30.50 13.88 19.88
C ILE A 605 30.49 13.54 18.39
N PRO A 606 30.13 14.49 17.50
CA PRO A 606 30.20 14.28 16.06
C PRO A 606 31.61 13.86 15.63
N THR A 607 31.70 12.88 14.74
CA THR A 607 32.99 12.46 14.17
C THR A 607 33.46 13.46 13.11
N VAL A 608 34.77 13.49 12.84
CA VAL A 608 35.34 14.33 11.78
C VAL A 608 34.69 14.05 10.42
N ASN A 609 34.35 12.80 10.13
CA ASN A 609 33.67 12.42 8.89
C ASN A 609 32.26 13.01 8.82
N GLN A 610 31.45 12.84 9.89
CA GLN A 610 30.12 13.46 9.94
C GLN A 610 30.19 14.98 9.76
N VAL A 611 31.14 15.63 10.40
CA VAL A 611 31.38 17.08 10.26
C VAL A 611 31.69 17.45 8.81
N LEU A 612 32.56 16.70 8.12
CA LEU A 612 32.87 16.91 6.71
C LEU A 612 31.67 16.65 5.79
N ASP A 613 30.92 15.57 6.02
CA ASP A 613 29.74 15.21 5.24
C ASP A 613 28.67 16.31 5.33
N TRP A 614 28.46 16.88 6.53
CA TRP A 614 27.56 18.01 6.72
C TRP A 614 28.07 19.31 6.07
N ILE A 615 29.39 19.56 6.06
CA ILE A 615 29.97 20.68 5.31
C ILE A 615 29.69 20.51 3.81
N SER A 616 29.94 19.33 3.23
CA SER A 616 29.70 19.09 1.81
C SER A 616 28.21 19.21 1.46
N LEU A 617 27.32 18.62 2.27
CA LEU A 617 25.87 18.72 2.08
C LEU A 617 25.36 20.17 2.10
N LEU A 618 25.84 21.00 3.03
CA LEU A 618 25.44 22.41 3.10
C LEU A 618 25.95 23.22 1.92
N LEU A 619 27.19 22.98 1.49
CA LEU A 619 27.77 23.62 0.32
C LEU A 619 27.02 23.21 -0.95
N ASP A 620 26.70 21.92 -1.12
CA ASP A 620 25.95 21.41 -2.27
C ASP A 620 24.51 21.97 -2.31
N ALA A 621 23.86 22.11 -1.15
CA ALA A 621 22.52 22.67 -1.06
C ALA A 621 22.48 24.18 -1.38
N HIS A 622 23.49 24.94 -0.95
CA HIS A 622 23.49 26.41 -0.98
C HIS A 622 24.56 27.05 -1.85
N PHE A 623 25.26 26.31 -2.71
CA PHE A 623 26.36 26.81 -3.53
C PHE A 623 26.04 28.14 -4.24
N THR A 624 24.95 28.18 -5.02
CA THR A 624 24.56 29.40 -5.75
C THR A 624 24.25 30.56 -4.82
N MET A 625 23.60 30.31 -3.69
CA MET A 625 23.26 31.35 -2.70
C MET A 625 24.51 31.92 -2.02
N LEU A 626 25.45 31.04 -1.63
CA LEU A 626 26.69 31.40 -0.97
C LEU A 626 27.66 32.15 -1.91
N VAL A 627 27.69 31.79 -3.19
CA VAL A 627 28.49 32.52 -4.20
C VAL A 627 27.95 33.94 -4.44
N MET A 628 26.64 34.14 -4.36
CA MET A 628 26.02 35.45 -4.57
C MET A 628 26.08 36.36 -3.33
N ALA A 629 26.22 35.79 -2.13
CA ALA A 629 26.29 36.54 -0.87
C ALA A 629 27.73 36.99 -0.57
N THR A 630 27.99 38.30 -0.60
CA THR A 630 29.33 38.86 -0.34
C THR A 630 29.84 38.57 1.07
N GLU A 631 28.95 38.47 2.06
CA GLU A 631 29.27 38.11 3.45
C GLU A 631 29.81 36.68 3.59
N ALA A 632 29.48 35.79 2.65
CA ALA A 632 29.94 34.40 2.67
C ALA A 632 31.35 34.23 2.08
N HIS A 633 31.83 35.19 1.27
CA HIS A 633 33.10 35.05 0.54
C HIS A 633 34.31 34.94 1.46
N GLU A 634 34.35 35.70 2.55
CA GLU A 634 35.42 35.61 3.56
C GLU A 634 35.45 34.23 4.22
N LEU A 635 34.27 33.71 4.59
CA LEU A 635 34.17 32.41 5.21
C LEU A 635 34.53 31.28 4.25
N ILE A 636 34.09 31.33 2.99
CA ILE A 636 34.40 30.33 1.97
C ILE A 636 35.90 30.35 1.65
N THR A 637 36.52 31.53 1.53
CA THR A 637 37.97 31.62 1.30
C THR A 637 38.77 31.11 2.48
N HIS A 638 38.33 31.39 3.72
CA HIS A 638 38.92 30.81 4.92
C HIS A 638 38.77 29.28 4.94
N LEU A 639 37.57 28.76 4.66
CA LEU A 639 37.29 27.33 4.58
C LEU A 639 38.13 26.65 3.50
N HIS A 640 38.27 27.25 2.32
CA HIS A 640 39.10 26.72 1.24
C HIS A 640 40.59 26.66 1.62
N LYS A 641 41.14 27.73 2.21
CA LYS A 641 42.52 27.74 2.71
C LYS A 641 42.74 26.66 3.77
N PHE A 642 41.77 26.51 4.67
CA PHE A 642 41.80 25.54 5.74
C PHE A 642 41.68 24.10 5.22
N ILE A 643 40.73 23.78 4.33
CA ILE A 643 40.64 22.44 3.71
C ILE A 643 41.91 22.12 2.91
N ARG A 644 42.49 23.10 2.20
CA ARG A 644 43.75 22.91 1.46
C ARG A 644 44.90 22.54 2.39
N SER A 645 45.00 23.15 3.58
CA SER A 645 46.02 22.77 4.56
C SER A 645 45.79 21.38 5.12
N GLN A 646 44.54 20.98 5.35
CA GLN A 646 44.18 19.65 5.82
C GLN A 646 44.46 18.56 4.77
N VAL A 647 44.08 18.77 3.51
CA VAL A 647 44.40 17.84 2.41
C VAL A 647 45.91 17.66 2.28
N ARG A 648 46.68 18.76 2.40
CA ARG A 648 48.14 18.67 2.42
C ARG A 648 48.63 17.84 3.61
N PHE A 649 48.11 18.07 4.82
CA PHE A 649 48.47 17.30 6.01
C PHE A 649 48.16 15.79 5.83
N TYR A 650 46.93 15.43 5.45
CA TYR A 650 46.54 14.04 5.23
C TYR A 650 47.33 13.37 4.09
N SER A 651 47.71 14.11 3.04
CA SER A 651 48.57 13.58 1.97
C SER A 651 50.01 13.33 2.41
N GLN A 652 50.51 14.02 3.43
CA GLN A 652 51.81 13.71 4.03
C GLN A 652 51.68 12.54 5.01
N LEU A 653 50.57 12.47 5.76
CA LEU A 653 50.28 11.36 6.66
C LEU A 653 50.13 10.03 5.89
N SER A 654 49.48 10.04 4.72
CA SER A 654 49.33 8.84 3.88
C SER A 654 50.66 8.32 3.34
N LYS A 655 51.65 9.20 3.09
CA LYS A 655 53.02 8.78 2.75
C LYS A 655 53.71 8.03 3.89
N ILE A 656 53.43 8.42 5.13
CA ILE A 656 53.98 7.79 6.34
C ILE A 656 53.24 6.47 6.65
N GLU A 657 51.96 6.35 6.28
CA GLU A 657 51.16 5.16 6.51
C GLU A 657 51.79 3.89 5.91
N GLY A 658 52.28 3.95 4.66
CA GLY A 658 52.96 2.81 4.04
C GLY A 658 54.25 2.40 4.78
N SER A 659 55.00 3.38 5.30
CA SER A 659 56.17 3.11 6.15
C SER A 659 55.78 2.54 7.51
N LEU A 660 54.67 2.99 8.11
CA LEU A 660 54.14 2.46 9.37
C LEU A 660 53.62 1.03 9.24
N GLN A 661 52.93 0.71 8.14
CA GLN A 661 52.47 -0.65 7.84
C GLN A 661 53.67 -1.61 7.69
N ASN A 662 54.73 -1.17 7.00
CA ASN A 662 55.99 -1.92 6.91
C ASN A 662 56.66 -2.10 8.28
N LEU A 663 56.66 -1.07 9.13
CA LEU A 663 57.18 -1.18 10.50
C LEU A 663 56.34 -2.11 11.38
N HIS A 664 55.02 -2.16 11.19
CA HIS A 664 54.15 -3.12 11.88
C HIS A 664 54.41 -4.57 11.42
N LEU A 665 54.65 -4.78 10.12
CA LEU A 665 55.07 -6.08 9.56
C LEU A 665 56.41 -6.52 10.14
N LEU A 666 57.37 -5.59 10.28
CA LEU A 666 58.67 -5.85 10.89
C LEU A 666 58.57 -6.12 12.39
N LYS A 667 57.67 -5.45 13.13
CA LYS A 667 57.44 -5.70 14.57
C LYS A 667 56.77 -7.05 14.86
N SER A 668 56.06 -7.63 13.88
CA SER A 668 55.45 -8.96 14.00
C SER A 668 56.43 -10.09 13.74
N GLN A 669 57.61 -9.80 13.19
CA GLN A 669 58.75 -10.70 13.29
C GLN A 669 59.29 -10.60 14.72
N LYS A 670 58.67 -11.35 15.65
CA LYS A 670 59.44 -11.84 16.80
C LYS A 670 60.64 -12.55 16.21
N ASN A 671 61.83 -12.00 16.43
CA ASN A 671 63.07 -12.74 16.23
C ASN A 671 63.09 -13.88 17.25
N ASP A 672 62.35 -14.97 16.96
CA ASP A 672 62.49 -16.26 17.62
C ASP A 672 63.70 -17.00 17.04
N GLY A 673 64.82 -16.28 16.89
CA GLY A 673 66.13 -16.88 16.70
C GLY A 673 66.66 -17.24 18.08
N LEU A 674 66.78 -18.54 18.38
CA LEU A 674 67.33 -19.01 19.67
C LEU A 674 68.77 -18.55 19.93
N TYR A 675 69.46 -17.97 18.95
CA TYR A 675 70.71 -17.24 19.10
C TYR A 675 70.89 -16.24 17.93
N SER A 676 71.60 -15.14 18.16
CA SER A 676 72.18 -14.27 17.15
C SER A 676 73.70 -14.37 17.20
N ILE A 677 74.38 -14.44 16.05
CA ILE A 677 75.84 -14.30 15.97
C ILE A 677 76.11 -12.90 15.47
N GLU A 678 76.63 -12.05 16.35
CA GLU A 678 77.10 -10.71 16.02
C GLU A 678 78.62 -10.74 15.93
N VAL A 679 79.16 -10.28 14.80
CA VAL A 679 80.60 -10.12 14.61
C VAL A 679 80.99 -8.74 15.14
N ILE A 680 81.70 -8.72 16.26
CA ILE A 680 82.28 -7.51 16.82
C ILE A 680 83.68 -7.36 16.20
N GLU A 681 83.86 -6.37 15.34
CA GLU A 681 85.21 -5.92 14.97
C GLU A 681 85.76 -5.09 16.12
N ILE A 682 86.77 -5.65 16.79
CA ILE A 682 87.53 -4.95 17.83
C ILE A 682 88.68 -4.24 17.15
N PHE A 683 88.65 -2.91 17.13
CA PHE A 683 89.80 -2.04 16.91
C PHE A 683 90.20 -1.36 18.21
#